data_AF-A0A1C4W313-F1
#
_entry.id   AF-A0A1C4W313-F1
#
_cell.length_a   1.000
_cell.length_b   1.000
_cell.length_c   1.000
_cell.angle_alpha   90.00
_cell.angle_beta   90.00
_cell.angle_gamma   90.00
#
_symmetry.space_group_name_H-M   'P 1'
#
loop_
_entity.id
_entity.type
_entity.pdbx_description
1 polymer ?
#
loop_
_entity_poly.entity_id
_entity_poly.type
_entity_poly.pdbx_seq_one_letter_code
_entity_poly.pdbx_strand_id
1 'polypeptide(L)'
;MQPEGPYRFTEASGVCQVGSVWWAVDGQDRLLTIAVLEGAAAADRPWREAFTNAADTLAQTPGGPRYVNADFAAARPWVAYPAEVENAADKLFGLLGMPLRSPHLEPVGDPAPRGATPAPTPATPATPGRPTTATPTSGVPASAVPASGQPASGVPASGVPASGVPVSGTPSSAVPASGAPVSGMPGSGAPPVWAAHATGSPVVATAPAEPPAAHPGFADPPPHDPFASPARRIQPSPPPRPRTGLRLGVAALALVVLAAGGGLAAWAVTRGADAPSPAGPAGAFPTVTPAAGFRPWSQAAPYSAQERALATAVPGLVFVEAVFNGYLRDGRTGALLNPTPVTFQRRCSGFVVDPAGHVLTNGQCVAPDEPVARERALYTLGRILVAGKKLTSGALDGWVRSRTAGTRFTGKEPDRPPSSQVFVQLNQATGGLTGTPAIAGEVVRTRAADAGDLALVKVARPDLPAVELGDAAALTPGGVVAVAGYHTVDADFRDATYTLRSKTVQVTATDTGQGPVPLFRIGDDIGIYSHGGVALDPAGRVVGVLTNDRSGAGGANRAVVPVTAARELLAEAGVTPVLGDADRLYRRGLDAYFTGRDDTAVSQLDAVARGGNGNELAEAYRQSAADRQQLTAAAPEQSNLPTVLFSGLGGALLAALAIGVVLLARRRPRR
;
A
#
# COMPACT_ATOMS: atom_id res chain seq x y z
N MET A 1 -16.65 8.97 -21.16
CA MET A 1 -18.03 8.42 -21.03
C MET A 1 -18.91 9.52 -20.47
N GLN A 2 -20.06 9.81 -21.10
CA GLN A 2 -21.00 10.83 -20.60
C GLN A 2 -21.69 10.35 -19.31
N PRO A 3 -21.91 11.23 -18.33
CA PRO A 3 -22.67 10.89 -17.13
C PRO A 3 -24.17 10.85 -17.46
N GLU A 4 -24.81 9.69 -17.36
CA GLU A 4 -26.27 9.66 -17.16
C GLU A 4 -26.52 10.04 -15.69
N GLY A 5 -26.79 11.33 -15.44
CA GLY A 5 -27.10 11.88 -14.11
C GLY A 5 -26.18 13.03 -13.69
N PRO A 6 -26.43 13.67 -12.52
CA PRO A 6 -25.63 14.79 -12.01
C PRO A 6 -24.25 14.38 -11.47
N TYR A 7 -23.83 13.13 -11.68
CA TYR A 7 -22.67 12.53 -11.05
C TYR A 7 -21.55 12.30 -12.05
N ARG A 8 -20.31 12.60 -11.64
CA ARG A 8 -19.12 12.29 -12.41
C ARG A 8 -18.57 10.93 -11.96
N PHE A 9 -18.80 9.89 -12.77
CA PHE A 9 -18.23 8.56 -12.57
C PHE A 9 -16.70 8.59 -12.65
N THR A 10 -16.03 7.93 -11.71
CA THR A 10 -14.56 7.94 -11.59
C THR A 10 -13.93 6.56 -11.84
N GLU A 11 -14.44 5.50 -11.22
CA GLU A 11 -13.89 4.14 -11.33
C GLU A 11 -14.98 3.08 -11.13
N ALA A 12 -14.87 1.92 -11.78
CA ALA A 12 -15.77 0.79 -11.55
C ALA A 12 -15.32 0.01 -10.29
N SER A 13 -16.17 0.01 -9.26
CA SER A 13 -15.96 -0.72 -8.00
C SER A 13 -16.26 -2.21 -8.13
N GLY A 14 -17.16 -2.59 -9.05
CA GLY A 14 -17.58 -3.97 -9.25
C GLY A 14 -18.42 -4.12 -10.50
N VAL A 15 -18.37 -5.29 -11.13
CA VAL A 15 -19.15 -5.57 -12.34
C VAL A 15 -19.81 -6.95 -12.25
N CYS A 16 -21.01 -7.08 -12.80
CA CYS A 16 -21.69 -8.35 -13.04
C CYS A 16 -22.34 -8.35 -14.41
N GLN A 17 -22.97 -9.47 -14.80
CA GLN A 17 -23.54 -9.62 -16.14
C GLN A 17 -24.72 -8.67 -16.43
N VAL A 18 -25.33 -8.11 -15.39
CA VAL A 18 -26.55 -7.27 -15.50
C VAL A 18 -26.32 -5.82 -15.11
N GLY A 19 -25.14 -5.46 -14.62
CA GLY A 19 -24.88 -4.12 -14.13
C GLY A 19 -23.47 -3.91 -13.59
N SER A 20 -23.19 -2.68 -13.23
CA SER A 20 -21.92 -2.24 -12.69
C SER A 20 -22.12 -1.30 -11.51
N VAL A 21 -21.13 -1.28 -10.63
CA VAL A 21 -21.04 -0.35 -9.53
C VAL A 21 -19.86 0.55 -9.77
N TRP A 22 -20.07 1.84 -9.55
CA TRP A 22 -19.07 2.86 -9.81
C TRP A 22 -18.88 3.74 -8.60
N TRP A 23 -17.64 4.15 -8.38
CA TRP A 23 -17.34 5.35 -7.63
C TRP A 23 -17.71 6.57 -8.47
N ALA A 24 -18.33 7.55 -7.84
CA ALA A 24 -18.69 8.80 -8.47
C ALA A 24 -18.62 9.95 -7.47
N VAL A 25 -18.54 11.16 -7.99
CA VAL A 25 -18.66 12.40 -7.20
C VAL A 25 -19.87 13.21 -7.66
N ASP A 26 -20.56 13.85 -6.73
CA ASP A 26 -21.63 14.80 -7.04
C ASP A 26 -21.08 16.21 -7.33
N GLY A 27 -21.96 17.17 -7.66
CA GLY A 27 -21.58 18.56 -7.91
C GLY A 27 -21.00 19.31 -6.69
N GLN A 28 -20.89 18.66 -5.54
CA GLN A 28 -20.31 19.18 -4.30
C GLN A 28 -19.03 18.41 -3.89
N ASP A 29 -18.46 17.63 -4.81
CA ASP A 29 -17.29 16.77 -4.61
C ASP A 29 -17.45 15.71 -3.49
N ARG A 30 -18.68 15.33 -3.15
CA ARG A 30 -18.93 14.24 -2.20
C ARG A 30 -18.82 12.89 -2.90
N LEU A 31 -18.13 11.95 -2.24
CA LEU A 31 -17.93 10.61 -2.77
C LEU A 31 -19.19 9.76 -2.59
N LEU A 32 -19.59 9.08 -3.66
CA LEU A 32 -20.77 8.24 -3.73
C LEU A 32 -20.43 6.93 -4.44
N THR A 33 -21.22 5.90 -4.14
CA THR A 33 -21.20 4.64 -4.89
C THR A 33 -22.50 4.53 -5.68
N ILE A 34 -22.42 4.38 -7.00
CA ILE A 34 -23.57 4.32 -7.91
C ILE A 34 -23.69 2.92 -8.50
N ALA A 35 -24.78 2.24 -8.20
CA ALA A 35 -25.20 1.01 -8.86
C ALA A 35 -25.94 1.37 -10.15
N VAL A 36 -25.54 0.79 -11.29
CA VAL A 36 -26.13 1.02 -12.61
C VAL A 36 -26.52 -0.32 -13.22
N LEU A 37 -27.79 -0.47 -13.60
CA LEU A 37 -28.28 -1.60 -14.38
C LEU A 37 -27.91 -1.40 -15.85
N GLU A 38 -27.33 -2.41 -16.48
CA GLU A 38 -26.71 -2.31 -17.81
C GLU A 38 -27.11 -3.43 -18.76
N GLY A 39 -26.74 -3.27 -20.04
CA GLY A 39 -26.89 -4.30 -21.06
C GLY A 39 -28.36 -4.66 -21.35
N ALA A 40 -28.61 -5.94 -21.66
CA ALA A 40 -29.96 -6.43 -21.95
C ALA A 40 -30.90 -6.31 -20.73
N ALA A 41 -30.37 -6.39 -19.50
CA ALA A 41 -31.15 -6.24 -18.28
C ALA A 41 -31.69 -4.81 -18.11
N ALA A 42 -30.95 -3.80 -18.56
CA ALA A 42 -31.44 -2.43 -18.59
C ALA A 42 -32.60 -2.22 -19.57
N ALA A 43 -32.80 -3.07 -20.59
CA ALA A 43 -33.95 -2.97 -21.51
C ALA A 43 -35.12 -3.87 -21.11
N ASP A 44 -34.92 -4.81 -20.18
CA ASP A 44 -35.89 -5.81 -19.76
C ASP A 44 -36.74 -5.31 -18.57
N ARG A 45 -38.06 -5.35 -18.73
CA ARG A 45 -39.00 -4.80 -17.73
C ARG A 45 -38.96 -5.55 -16.39
N PRO A 46 -39.02 -6.90 -16.34
CA PRO A 46 -38.80 -7.66 -15.12
C PRO A 46 -37.50 -7.28 -14.38
N TRP A 47 -36.38 -7.10 -15.08
CA TRP A 47 -35.11 -6.69 -14.45
C TRP A 47 -35.15 -5.28 -13.85
N ARG A 48 -35.80 -4.33 -14.52
CA ARG A 48 -36.01 -2.97 -13.98
C ARG A 48 -36.85 -2.97 -12.72
N GLU A 49 -37.93 -3.77 -12.70
CA GLU A 49 -38.82 -3.91 -11.54
C GLU A 49 -38.08 -4.59 -10.37
N ALA A 50 -37.28 -5.63 -10.64
CA ALA A 50 -36.46 -6.29 -9.63
C ALA A 50 -35.39 -5.36 -9.03
N PHE A 51 -34.69 -4.59 -9.88
CA PHE A 51 -33.67 -3.63 -9.45
C PHE A 51 -34.24 -2.53 -8.54
N THR A 52 -35.43 -2.01 -8.88
CA THR A 52 -36.16 -1.04 -8.06
C THR A 52 -36.56 -1.64 -6.71
N ASN A 53 -37.17 -2.82 -6.72
CA ASN A 53 -37.62 -3.50 -5.50
C ASN A 53 -36.44 -3.83 -4.56
N ALA A 54 -35.28 -4.21 -5.11
CA ALA A 54 -34.07 -4.48 -4.32
C ALA A 54 -33.55 -3.22 -3.63
N ALA A 55 -33.51 -2.08 -4.34
CA ALA A 55 -33.12 -0.79 -3.78
C ALA A 55 -34.07 -0.35 -2.65
N ASP A 56 -35.37 -0.48 -2.87
CA ASP A 56 -36.38 -0.10 -1.87
C ASP A 56 -36.36 -1.02 -0.65
N THR A 57 -36.11 -2.32 -0.84
CA THR A 57 -35.97 -3.29 0.26
C THR A 57 -34.79 -2.92 1.17
N LEU A 58 -33.65 -2.53 0.58
CA LEU A 58 -32.48 -2.08 1.35
C LEU A 58 -32.76 -0.80 2.13
N ALA A 59 -33.44 0.17 1.52
CA ALA A 59 -33.77 1.44 2.15
C ALA A 59 -34.79 1.31 3.31
N GLN A 60 -35.70 0.33 3.22
CA GLN A 60 -36.75 0.06 4.21
C GLN A 60 -36.30 -0.86 5.35
N THR A 61 -35.18 -1.58 5.20
CA THR A 61 -34.63 -2.44 6.24
C THR A 61 -34.11 -1.59 7.41
N PRO A 62 -34.48 -1.87 8.69
CA PRO A 62 -33.93 -1.16 9.84
C PRO A 62 -32.40 -1.29 9.91
N GLY A 63 -31.68 -0.17 9.85
CA GLY A 63 -30.21 -0.16 9.77
C GLY A 63 -29.63 -0.51 8.38
N GLY A 64 -30.48 -0.68 7.37
CA GLY A 64 -30.08 -0.92 5.98
C GLY A 64 -29.56 0.33 5.27
N PRO A 65 -28.79 0.17 4.18
CA PRO A 65 -28.22 1.28 3.42
C PRO A 65 -29.34 2.05 2.70
N ARG A 66 -29.46 3.35 2.98
CA ARG A 66 -30.40 4.23 2.28
C ARG A 66 -29.69 4.91 1.11
N TYR A 67 -30.34 4.90 -0.05
CA TYR A 67 -29.86 5.64 -1.21
C TYR A 67 -30.14 7.14 -1.04
N VAL A 68 -29.23 7.98 -1.54
CA VAL A 68 -29.37 9.44 -1.54
C VAL A 68 -30.12 9.96 -2.75
N ASN A 69 -30.07 9.21 -3.85
CA ASN A 69 -30.75 9.55 -5.10
C ASN A 69 -30.86 8.30 -5.98
N ALA A 70 -31.86 8.27 -6.87
CA ALA A 70 -32.05 7.20 -7.82
C ALA A 70 -32.83 7.71 -9.05
N ASP A 71 -32.56 7.11 -10.21
CA ASP A 71 -33.43 7.25 -11.39
C ASP A 71 -33.69 5.87 -11.99
N PHE A 72 -34.86 5.32 -11.69
CA PHE A 72 -35.30 4.02 -12.19
C PHE A 72 -35.89 4.10 -13.62
N ALA A 73 -36.20 5.31 -14.09
CA ALA A 73 -36.79 5.56 -15.41
C ALA A 73 -35.71 5.83 -16.49
N ALA A 74 -34.47 6.09 -16.09
CA ALA A 74 -33.34 6.28 -16.98
C ALA A 74 -33.16 5.13 -18.00
N ALA A 75 -32.50 5.44 -19.13
CA ALA A 75 -32.13 4.44 -20.12
C ALA A 75 -31.30 3.31 -19.48
N ARG A 76 -30.42 3.66 -18.55
CA ARG A 76 -29.76 2.73 -17.61
C ARG A 76 -30.19 3.09 -16.18
N PRO A 77 -31.11 2.33 -15.55
CA PRO A 77 -31.53 2.59 -14.18
C PRO A 77 -30.35 2.65 -13.22
N TRP A 78 -30.35 3.61 -12.30
CA TRP A 78 -29.25 3.76 -11.34
C TRP A 78 -29.71 4.19 -9.96
N VAL A 79 -28.90 3.87 -8.95
CA VAL A 79 -29.10 4.23 -7.53
C VAL A 79 -27.77 4.65 -6.92
N ALA A 80 -27.76 5.80 -6.24
CA ALA A 80 -26.59 6.38 -5.59
C ALA A 80 -26.65 6.22 -4.06
N TYR A 81 -25.56 5.73 -3.47
CA TYR A 81 -25.38 5.55 -2.03
C TYR A 81 -24.22 6.41 -1.52
N PRO A 82 -24.27 6.87 -0.25
CA PRO A 82 -23.13 7.52 0.39
C PRO A 82 -21.93 6.57 0.48
N ALA A 83 -20.73 7.06 0.19
CA ALA A 83 -19.50 6.26 0.27
C ALA A 83 -19.16 5.80 1.70
N GLU A 84 -19.70 6.46 2.73
CA GLU A 84 -19.48 6.03 4.13
C GLU A 84 -20.24 4.75 4.47
N VAL A 85 -21.21 4.34 3.64
CA VAL A 85 -21.99 3.13 3.82
C VAL A 85 -21.35 1.98 3.05
N GLU A 86 -20.50 1.22 3.74
CA GLU A 86 -19.75 0.12 3.15
C GLU A 86 -20.63 -0.88 2.39
N ASN A 87 -20.26 -1.13 1.12
CA ASN A 87 -20.79 -2.18 0.25
C ASN A 87 -22.31 -2.08 0.00
N ALA A 88 -22.89 -0.89 0.08
CA ALA A 88 -24.33 -0.66 -0.14
C ALA A 88 -24.79 -1.08 -1.54
N ALA A 89 -24.04 -0.66 -2.57
CA ALA A 89 -24.31 -1.03 -3.96
C ALA A 89 -24.06 -2.52 -4.23
N ASP A 90 -23.13 -3.15 -3.51
CA ASP A 90 -22.85 -4.58 -3.64
C ASP A 90 -23.99 -5.44 -3.07
N LYS A 91 -24.57 -5.00 -1.94
CA LYS A 91 -25.76 -5.64 -1.34
C LYS A 91 -26.96 -5.60 -2.28
N LEU A 92 -27.11 -4.52 -3.06
CA LEU A 92 -28.20 -4.39 -4.04
C LEU A 92 -28.10 -5.48 -5.11
N PHE A 93 -26.93 -5.65 -5.72
CA PHE A 93 -26.73 -6.70 -6.72
C PHE A 93 -26.74 -8.11 -6.10
N GLY A 94 -26.35 -8.23 -4.83
CA GLY A 94 -26.54 -9.46 -4.04
C GLY A 94 -28.01 -9.87 -3.89
N LEU A 95 -28.92 -8.94 -3.64
CA LEU A 95 -30.37 -9.21 -3.58
C LEU A 95 -30.97 -9.63 -4.93
N LEU A 96 -30.35 -9.18 -6.03
CA LEU A 96 -30.71 -9.60 -7.38
C LEU A 96 -30.18 -10.99 -7.75
N GLY A 97 -29.48 -11.66 -6.83
CA GLY A 97 -28.84 -12.95 -7.06
C GLY A 97 -27.60 -12.86 -7.96
N MET A 98 -27.06 -11.65 -8.17
CA MET A 98 -25.97 -11.38 -9.10
C MET A 98 -24.78 -10.79 -8.33
N PRO A 99 -24.03 -11.61 -7.55
CA PRO A 99 -22.90 -11.12 -6.79
C PRO A 99 -21.90 -10.43 -7.72
N LEU A 100 -21.50 -9.21 -7.36
CA LEU A 100 -20.51 -8.46 -8.14
C LEU A 100 -19.16 -9.16 -8.05
N ARG A 101 -18.49 -9.25 -9.18
CA ARG A 101 -17.08 -9.61 -9.21
C ARG A 101 -16.30 -8.32 -9.08
N SER A 102 -15.39 -8.27 -8.11
CA SER A 102 -14.30 -7.30 -8.17
C SER A 102 -13.59 -7.53 -9.52
N PRO A 103 -13.29 -6.50 -10.31
CA PRO A 103 -12.64 -6.66 -11.61
C PRO A 103 -11.20 -7.26 -11.52
N HIS A 104 -10.78 -7.75 -10.35
CA HIS A 104 -9.44 -8.24 -10.05
C HIS A 104 -9.34 -9.57 -9.27
N LEU A 105 -10.37 -10.43 -9.28
CA LEU A 105 -10.25 -11.77 -8.67
C LEU A 105 -10.84 -12.86 -9.57
N GLU A 106 -9.98 -13.70 -10.17
CA GLU A 106 -10.36 -15.03 -10.63
C GLU A 106 -10.05 -16.06 -9.52
N PRO A 107 -10.94 -17.03 -9.23
CA PRO A 107 -10.71 -18.06 -8.23
C PRO A 107 -9.82 -19.20 -8.76
N VAL A 108 -8.76 -19.52 -8.02
CA VAL A 108 -8.00 -20.77 -8.17
C VAL A 108 -8.89 -21.93 -7.74
N GLY A 109 -9.25 -22.81 -8.67
CA GLY A 109 -10.00 -24.03 -8.38
C GLY A 109 -9.12 -25.08 -7.69
N ASP A 110 -9.60 -25.60 -6.56
CA ASP A 110 -9.04 -26.76 -5.88
C ASP A 110 -9.08 -28.03 -6.76
N PRO A 111 -8.09 -28.93 -6.70
CA PRO A 111 -8.16 -30.22 -7.38
C PRO A 111 -8.92 -31.26 -6.52
N ALA A 112 -9.97 -31.87 -7.09
CA ALA A 112 -10.58 -33.07 -6.54
C ALA A 112 -9.91 -34.35 -7.09
N PRO A 113 -9.82 -35.45 -6.32
CA PRO A 113 -9.09 -36.66 -6.69
C PRO A 113 -9.97 -37.66 -7.47
N ARG A 114 -9.36 -38.49 -8.33
CA ARG A 114 -9.91 -39.82 -8.73
C ARG A 114 -8.85 -40.63 -9.49
N GLY A 115 -8.52 -41.82 -8.97
CA GLY A 115 -7.78 -42.86 -9.68
C GLY A 115 -8.71 -43.86 -10.36
N ALA A 116 -8.20 -44.56 -11.38
CA ALA A 116 -8.44 -45.98 -11.68
C ALA A 116 -7.70 -46.40 -12.98
N THR A 117 -6.84 -47.41 -12.86
CA THR A 117 -6.16 -48.20 -13.92
C THR A 117 -7.16 -49.19 -14.58
N PRO A 118 -6.86 -49.84 -15.74
CA PRO A 118 -6.00 -51.05 -15.72
C PRO A 118 -5.11 -51.35 -16.97
N ALA A 119 -4.10 -52.19 -16.67
CA ALA A 119 -3.15 -53.06 -17.40
C ALA A 119 -3.37 -53.41 -18.91
N PRO A 120 -2.33 -53.88 -19.65
CA PRO A 120 -1.84 -55.27 -19.53
C PRO A 120 -0.31 -55.53 -19.76
N THR A 121 0.12 -56.74 -19.40
CA THR A 121 1.38 -57.49 -19.76
C THR A 121 0.93 -58.93 -20.17
N PRO A 122 1.72 -59.87 -20.76
CA PRO A 122 3.16 -59.95 -21.11
C PRO A 122 3.44 -60.51 -22.56
N ALA A 123 4.68 -60.57 -23.12
CA ALA A 123 5.67 -61.67 -22.96
C ALA A 123 6.97 -61.45 -23.80
N THR A 124 8.09 -62.01 -23.31
CA THR A 124 9.46 -62.19 -23.90
C THR A 124 9.53 -63.56 -24.66
N PRO A 125 10.64 -64.12 -25.23
CA PRO A 125 12.08 -63.73 -25.32
C PRO A 125 12.83 -64.04 -26.65
N ALA A 126 14.09 -63.58 -26.81
CA ALA A 126 15.22 -64.36 -27.41
C ALA A 126 16.57 -63.59 -27.41
N THR A 127 17.65 -64.29 -27.07
CA THR A 127 19.08 -64.01 -27.34
C THR A 127 19.71 -65.38 -27.66
N PRO A 128 20.72 -65.56 -28.55
CA PRO A 128 22.14 -65.24 -28.22
C PRO A 128 23.07 -64.86 -29.40
N GLY A 129 24.16 -64.14 -29.11
CA GLY A 129 25.30 -63.97 -30.02
C GLY A 129 26.46 -63.16 -29.42
N ARG A 130 27.62 -63.78 -29.22
CA ARG A 130 28.94 -63.25 -28.79
C ARG A 130 30.00 -63.96 -29.69
N PRO A 131 31.30 -63.58 -29.82
CA PRO A 131 32.06 -62.37 -29.43
C PRO A 131 32.93 -61.75 -30.56
N THR A 132 33.55 -60.58 -30.34
CA THR A 132 35.01 -60.38 -30.41
C THR A 132 35.45 -59.03 -29.83
N THR A 133 36.72 -58.98 -29.44
CA THR A 133 37.43 -58.15 -28.46
C THR A 133 38.07 -56.85 -28.99
N ALA A 134 38.08 -55.80 -28.17
CA ALA A 134 39.26 -54.95 -27.88
C ALA A 134 39.01 -54.01 -26.67
N THR A 135 39.93 -54.06 -25.71
CA THR A 135 40.16 -53.13 -24.56
C THR A 135 41.35 -52.20 -24.93
N PRO A 136 41.54 -50.99 -24.33
CA PRO A 136 41.75 -50.82 -22.89
C PRO A 136 41.17 -49.56 -22.19
N THR A 137 41.33 -49.66 -20.87
CA THR A 137 40.79 -49.00 -19.67
C THR A 137 41.45 -47.67 -19.31
N SER A 138 40.73 -46.80 -18.57
CA SER A 138 41.10 -46.09 -17.32
C SER A 138 40.19 -44.86 -17.17
N GLY A 139 39.52 -44.51 -16.07
CA GLY A 139 39.60 -44.91 -14.66
C GLY A 139 39.33 -43.64 -13.82
N VAL A 140 38.15 -43.54 -13.18
CA VAL A 140 37.82 -42.51 -12.17
C VAL A 140 38.45 -42.89 -10.84
N PRO A 141 38.83 -41.92 -9.99
CA PRO A 141 38.75 -42.15 -8.55
C PRO A 141 37.98 -41.05 -7.80
N ALA A 142 37.19 -41.49 -6.84
CA ALA A 142 36.55 -40.71 -5.78
C ALA A 142 37.40 -40.72 -4.50
N SER A 143 37.28 -39.63 -3.74
CA SER A 143 37.41 -39.43 -2.28
C SER A 143 38.67 -39.85 -1.51
N ALA A 144 39.25 -38.91 -0.76
CA ALA A 144 39.66 -39.11 0.64
C ALA A 144 39.89 -37.78 1.39
N VAL A 145 39.35 -37.68 2.60
CA VAL A 145 39.70 -36.72 3.66
C VAL A 145 40.98 -37.21 4.36
N PRO A 146 41.84 -36.32 4.87
CA PRO A 146 42.65 -36.65 6.05
C PRO A 146 42.54 -35.61 7.18
N ALA A 147 42.51 -36.12 8.40
CA ALA A 147 42.67 -35.39 9.64
C ALA A 147 44.10 -35.53 10.21
N SER A 148 44.56 -34.43 10.84
CA SER A 148 45.58 -34.28 11.89
C SER A 148 47.02 -34.78 11.70
N GLY A 149 47.96 -33.84 11.83
CA GLY A 149 49.34 -34.06 12.28
C GLY A 149 50.01 -32.74 12.69
N GLN A 150 50.44 -32.61 13.95
CA GLN A 150 51.29 -31.50 14.42
C GLN A 150 52.70 -31.59 13.83
N PRO A 151 53.41 -30.45 13.70
CA PRO A 151 54.85 -30.41 13.90
C PRO A 151 55.25 -29.44 15.02
N ALA A 152 56.14 -29.91 15.90
CA ALA A 152 56.87 -29.10 16.86
C ALA A 152 58.30 -28.78 16.35
N SER A 153 58.78 -27.61 16.78
CA SER A 153 60.17 -27.11 16.85
C SER A 153 60.94 -26.85 15.54
N GLY A 154 61.19 -25.57 15.29
CA GLY A 154 62.29 -25.05 14.48
C GLY A 154 62.54 -23.59 14.84
N VAL A 155 63.70 -23.30 15.45
CA VAL A 155 64.16 -21.94 15.80
C VAL A 155 64.80 -21.29 14.56
N PRO A 156 64.51 -20.01 14.28
CA PRO A 156 65.50 -19.14 13.64
C PRO A 156 65.89 -17.96 14.54
N ALA A 157 67.19 -17.67 14.52
CA ALA A 157 67.86 -16.65 15.31
C ALA A 157 67.60 -15.20 14.81
N SER A 158 67.55 -14.29 15.79
CA SER A 158 68.15 -12.96 15.84
C SER A 158 68.04 -12.02 14.63
N GLY A 159 67.17 -11.01 14.76
CA GLY A 159 67.25 -9.73 14.06
C GLY A 159 66.81 -8.59 14.99
N VAL A 160 67.72 -7.66 15.27
CA VAL A 160 67.52 -6.51 16.19
C VAL A 160 66.87 -5.35 15.42
N PRO A 161 65.85 -4.67 15.98
CA PRO A 161 65.56 -3.28 15.64
C PRO A 161 65.93 -2.33 16.78
N ALA A 162 66.56 -1.23 16.40
CA ALA A 162 67.20 -0.22 17.24
C ALA A 162 66.26 0.56 18.17
N SER A 163 66.86 1.00 19.27
CA SER A 163 66.32 1.83 20.34
C SER A 163 65.83 3.21 19.90
N GLY A 164 64.63 3.59 20.32
CA GLY A 164 64.15 4.97 20.40
C GLY A 164 63.91 5.34 21.87
N VAL A 165 64.50 6.44 22.32
CA VAL A 165 64.58 6.91 23.71
C VAL A 165 63.21 7.41 24.22
N PRO A 166 62.76 7.03 25.44
CA PRO A 166 61.57 7.61 26.05
C PRO A 166 61.89 8.98 26.67
N VAL A 167 61.08 9.99 26.35
CA VAL A 167 61.12 11.30 27.01
C VAL A 167 60.40 11.22 28.35
N SER A 168 61.14 11.53 29.40
CA SER A 168 60.74 11.58 30.81
C SER A 168 59.83 12.77 31.12
N GLY A 169 58.62 12.50 31.64
CA GLY A 169 57.77 13.45 32.35
C GLY A 169 57.62 13.01 33.80
N THR A 170 58.01 13.87 34.73
CA THR A 170 58.05 13.67 36.19
C THR A 170 56.66 13.50 36.83
N PRO A 171 56.52 12.65 37.87
CA PRO A 171 55.28 12.56 38.65
C PRO A 171 55.22 13.70 39.67
N SER A 172 54.09 14.42 39.73
CA SER A 172 53.82 15.36 40.82
C SER A 172 52.97 14.66 41.88
N SER A 173 53.56 14.45 43.06
CA SER A 173 52.85 14.06 44.28
C SER A 173 52.27 15.29 44.97
N ALA A 174 50.99 15.24 45.34
CA ALA A 174 50.45 16.04 46.43
C ALA A 174 49.38 15.22 47.21
N VAL A 175 49.80 14.84 48.42
CA VAL A 175 49.15 14.50 49.70
C VAL A 175 47.61 14.39 49.78
N PRO A 176 47.07 13.35 50.45
CA PRO A 176 45.64 13.12 50.67
C PRO A 176 45.06 13.99 51.79
N ALA A 177 43.83 14.48 51.60
CA ALA A 177 43.04 15.08 52.68
C ALA A 177 42.09 14.03 53.30
N SER A 178 42.37 13.71 54.55
CA SER A 178 41.55 12.89 55.44
C SER A 178 40.33 13.69 55.93
N GLY A 179 39.13 13.14 55.77
CA GLY A 179 37.89 13.64 56.38
C GLY A 179 36.95 12.47 56.69
N ALA A 180 36.53 12.36 57.94
CA ALA A 180 35.87 11.22 58.59
C ALA A 180 34.42 10.95 58.11
N PRO A 181 33.82 9.78 58.44
CA PRO A 181 32.57 9.31 57.85
C PRO A 181 31.34 9.95 58.51
N VAL A 182 30.29 10.18 57.73
CA VAL A 182 28.96 10.51 58.25
C VAL A 182 28.03 9.34 57.94
N SER A 183 27.58 8.66 58.99
CA SER A 183 26.48 7.69 58.94
C SER A 183 25.14 8.42 59.08
N GLY A 184 24.11 8.08 58.29
CA GLY A 184 22.75 8.54 58.57
C GLY A 184 21.69 8.45 57.48
N MET A 185 21.12 7.25 57.32
CA MET A 185 19.69 6.94 57.08
C MET A 185 19.08 7.03 55.64
N PRO A 186 18.16 6.09 55.26
CA PRO A 186 17.73 5.89 53.88
C PRO A 186 16.47 6.67 53.51
N GLY A 187 16.48 7.27 52.31
CA GLY A 187 15.32 7.91 51.69
C GLY A 187 14.66 6.99 50.66
N SER A 188 13.37 6.76 50.86
CA SER A 188 12.46 5.90 50.11
C SER A 188 12.51 6.06 48.60
N GLY A 189 12.71 4.95 47.89
CA GLY A 189 12.54 4.87 46.44
C GLY A 189 11.06 4.81 46.06
N ALA A 190 10.62 5.77 45.27
CA ALA A 190 9.39 5.65 44.47
C ALA A 190 9.75 4.99 43.12
N PRO A 191 9.07 3.92 42.69
CA PRO A 191 9.31 3.31 41.39
C PRO A 191 8.60 4.10 40.27
N PRO A 192 9.19 4.23 39.07
CA PRO A 192 8.47 4.76 37.92
C PRO A 192 7.43 3.75 37.41
N VAL A 193 6.23 4.28 37.21
CA VAL A 193 5.02 3.62 36.72
C VAL A 193 5.06 3.38 35.22
N TRP A 194 5.21 2.12 34.81
CA TRP A 194 4.59 1.59 33.59
C TRP A 194 4.35 0.08 33.74
N ALA A 195 3.29 -0.29 34.45
CA ALA A 195 2.73 -1.65 34.44
C ALA A 195 1.30 -1.64 35.02
N ALA A 196 0.30 -1.57 34.15
CA ALA A 196 -1.08 -2.03 34.43
C ALA A 196 -1.75 -2.23 33.06
N HIS A 197 -1.60 -3.40 32.44
CA HIS A 197 -2.48 -4.57 32.55
C HIS A 197 -3.97 -4.28 32.31
N ALA A 198 -4.44 -4.84 31.19
CA ALA A 198 -5.82 -5.25 30.99
C ALA A 198 -6.22 -6.39 31.94
N THR A 199 -7.45 -6.31 32.45
CA THR A 199 -8.49 -7.36 32.60
C THR A 199 -9.23 -7.28 33.94
N GLY A 200 -10.56 -7.43 33.84
CA GLY A 200 -11.39 -8.11 34.84
C GLY A 200 -12.02 -7.25 35.94
N SER A 201 -13.31 -6.97 35.79
CA SER A 201 -14.20 -6.49 36.85
C SER A 201 -14.25 -7.42 38.07
N PRO A 202 -14.56 -6.88 39.27
CA PRO A 202 -15.35 -7.61 40.25
C PRO A 202 -16.64 -6.86 40.64
N VAL A 203 -17.71 -7.63 40.78
CA VAL A 203 -19.00 -7.25 41.36
C VAL A 203 -18.87 -7.31 42.89
N VAL A 204 -19.23 -6.25 43.62
CA VAL A 204 -19.77 -6.31 44.99
C VAL A 204 -20.79 -5.18 45.19
N ALA A 205 -21.92 -5.54 45.81
CA ALA A 205 -23.09 -4.72 46.10
C ALA A 205 -22.95 -3.85 47.36
N THR A 206 -23.65 -2.71 47.40
CA THR A 206 -24.22 -2.09 48.62
C THR A 206 -25.32 -1.07 48.25
N ALA A 207 -26.40 -1.05 49.04
CA ALA A 207 -27.56 -0.14 49.01
C ALA A 207 -27.57 0.73 50.31
N PRO A 208 -28.60 1.57 50.64
CA PRO A 208 -29.28 2.67 49.92
C PRO A 208 -29.39 4.01 50.76
N ALA A 209 -30.15 4.99 50.23
CA ALA A 209 -30.73 6.24 50.84
C ALA A 209 -29.84 7.52 50.88
N GLU A 210 -30.28 8.78 50.70
CA GLU A 210 -31.55 9.51 50.40
C GLU A 210 -31.17 10.97 49.90
N PRO A 211 -32.11 11.88 49.51
CA PRO A 211 -31.90 12.93 48.49
C PRO A 211 -31.61 14.34 49.03
N PRO A 212 -31.43 15.36 48.15
CA PRO A 212 -32.35 16.50 48.25
C PRO A 212 -32.74 17.25 46.94
N ALA A 213 -33.95 17.81 47.03
CA ALA A 213 -34.45 19.12 46.58
C ALA A 213 -34.64 19.47 45.09
N ALA A 214 -35.86 19.98 44.85
CA ALA A 214 -36.44 20.41 43.59
C ALA A 214 -36.20 21.89 43.27
N HIS A 215 -36.15 22.21 41.97
CA HIS A 215 -36.42 23.54 41.41
C HIS A 215 -37.36 23.42 40.18
N PRO A 216 -38.16 24.47 39.89
CA PRO A 216 -39.41 24.35 39.12
C PRO A 216 -39.22 24.47 37.60
N GLY A 217 -40.18 23.89 36.87
CA GLY A 217 -40.11 23.67 35.44
C GLY A 217 -40.50 24.84 34.53
N PHE A 218 -40.06 24.71 33.29
CA PHE A 218 -40.73 25.20 32.09
C PHE A 218 -41.11 23.98 31.24
N ALA A 219 -42.35 23.96 30.76
CA ALA A 219 -42.95 22.85 30.04
C ALA A 219 -42.61 22.88 28.55
N ASP A 220 -42.06 21.79 28.03
CA ASP A 220 -41.98 21.50 26.60
C ASP A 220 -43.24 20.72 26.14
N PRO A 221 -43.77 20.99 24.93
CA PRO A 221 -44.98 20.35 24.42
C PRO A 221 -44.75 18.91 23.93
N PRO A 222 -45.80 18.06 23.91
CA PRO A 222 -45.68 16.66 23.48
C PRO A 222 -45.44 16.53 21.96
N PRO A 223 -44.83 15.40 21.52
CA PRO A 223 -44.51 15.14 20.12
C PRO A 223 -45.79 14.96 19.29
N HIS A 224 -45.88 15.72 18.19
CA HIS A 224 -46.97 15.65 17.23
C HIS A 224 -46.83 14.39 16.36
N ASP A 225 -47.83 13.52 16.39
CA ASP A 225 -48.01 12.39 15.48
C ASP A 225 -48.73 12.88 14.20
N PRO A 226 -48.10 12.86 13.01
CA PRO A 226 -48.72 13.33 11.78
C PRO A 226 -49.60 12.29 11.07
N PHE A 227 -49.87 11.12 11.65
CA PHE A 227 -50.62 10.04 10.98
C PHE A 227 -51.98 9.68 11.59
N ALA A 228 -52.48 10.43 12.57
CA ALA A 228 -53.81 10.23 13.14
C ALA A 228 -54.84 11.25 12.61
N SER A 229 -55.44 10.98 11.45
CA SER A 229 -56.81 11.43 11.12
C SER A 229 -57.38 10.71 9.89
N PRO A 230 -58.60 10.11 9.97
CA PRO A 230 -59.21 9.37 8.89
C PRO A 230 -60.18 10.25 8.08
N ALA A 231 -59.81 10.61 6.85
CA ALA A 231 -60.77 11.13 5.86
C ALA A 231 -60.29 10.87 4.43
N ARG A 232 -60.97 9.94 3.74
CA ARG A 232 -60.82 9.72 2.29
C ARG A 232 -61.34 10.94 1.54
N ARG A 233 -60.51 11.56 0.69
CA ARG A 233 -60.99 12.45 -0.38
C ARG A 233 -59.93 12.65 -1.47
N ILE A 234 -59.76 11.69 -2.40
CA ILE A 234 -59.35 11.98 -3.79
C ILE A 234 -60.09 11.02 -4.72
N GLN A 235 -60.76 11.60 -5.71
CA GLN A 235 -61.63 11.00 -6.71
C GLN A 235 -60.81 10.77 -8.01
N PRO A 236 -60.91 9.62 -8.69
CA PRO A 236 -60.13 9.37 -9.91
C PRO A 236 -60.58 10.29 -11.06
N SER A 237 -59.63 10.89 -11.76
CA SER A 237 -59.87 11.67 -12.98
C SER A 237 -60.05 10.75 -14.21
N PRO A 238 -60.96 11.08 -15.16
CA PRO A 238 -61.22 10.25 -16.34
C PRO A 238 -60.09 10.31 -17.39
N PRO A 239 -59.96 9.27 -18.24
CA PRO A 239 -58.84 9.11 -19.17
C PRO A 239 -58.91 10.07 -20.38
N PRO A 240 -57.76 10.53 -20.93
CA PRO A 240 -57.75 11.31 -22.16
C PRO A 240 -57.97 10.45 -23.42
N ARG A 241 -58.67 11.02 -24.40
CA ARG A 241 -59.04 10.42 -25.69
C ARG A 241 -57.85 10.31 -26.67
N PRO A 242 -57.85 9.34 -27.60
CA PRO A 242 -56.78 9.16 -28.58
C PRO A 242 -56.86 10.18 -29.72
N ARG A 243 -55.71 10.76 -30.10
CA ARG A 243 -55.54 11.56 -31.33
C ARG A 243 -54.94 10.70 -32.45
N THR A 244 -55.82 10.01 -33.17
CA THR A 244 -55.56 9.43 -34.48
C THR A 244 -55.48 10.56 -35.53
N GLY A 245 -54.27 10.98 -35.88
CA GLY A 245 -54.07 12.02 -36.91
C GLY A 245 -52.63 12.26 -37.37
N LEU A 246 -51.62 11.69 -36.71
CA LEU A 246 -50.21 11.92 -37.02
C LEU A 246 -49.48 10.64 -37.48
N ARG A 247 -50.19 9.69 -38.13
CA ARG A 247 -49.60 8.46 -38.69
C ARG A 247 -49.74 8.33 -40.21
N LEU A 248 -50.13 9.40 -40.91
CA LEU A 248 -50.22 9.44 -42.38
C LEU A 248 -49.12 10.27 -43.07
N GLY A 249 -48.28 10.99 -42.31
CA GLY A 249 -47.18 11.80 -42.88
C GLY A 249 -45.84 11.05 -43.06
N VAL A 250 -45.59 10.00 -42.28
CA VAL A 250 -44.27 9.31 -42.25
C VAL A 250 -44.20 8.16 -43.27
N ALA A 251 -45.34 7.60 -43.69
CA ALA A 251 -45.37 6.53 -44.69
C ALA A 251 -45.08 7.00 -46.13
N ALA A 252 -45.27 8.28 -46.44
CA ALA A 252 -45.04 8.83 -47.77
C ALA A 252 -43.56 9.13 -48.09
N LEU A 253 -42.72 9.32 -47.06
CA LEU A 253 -41.29 9.64 -47.26
C LEU A 253 -40.43 8.38 -47.47
N ALA A 254 -40.85 7.23 -46.93
CA ALA A 254 -40.14 5.96 -47.09
C ALA A 254 -40.30 5.33 -48.48
N LEU A 255 -41.34 5.70 -49.24
CA LEU A 255 -41.62 5.14 -50.57
C LEU A 255 -40.86 5.82 -51.71
N VAL A 256 -40.28 7.00 -51.50
CA VAL A 256 -39.52 7.73 -52.54
C VAL A 256 -38.04 7.34 -52.56
N VAL A 257 -37.46 6.95 -51.43
CA VAL A 257 -36.04 6.54 -51.35
C VAL A 257 -35.83 5.11 -51.87
N LEU A 258 -36.87 4.27 -51.86
CA LEU A 258 -36.81 2.90 -52.37
C LEU A 258 -37.03 2.76 -53.89
N ALA A 259 -37.35 3.86 -54.60
CA ALA A 259 -37.72 3.80 -56.02
C ALA A 259 -36.61 4.27 -57.00
N ALA A 260 -35.43 4.68 -56.51
CA ALA A 260 -34.36 5.16 -57.38
C ALA A 260 -33.00 4.56 -56.97
N GLY A 261 -32.73 3.33 -57.40
CA GLY A 261 -31.36 2.79 -57.32
C GLY A 261 -31.21 1.27 -57.31
N GLY A 262 -32.08 0.52 -58.00
CA GLY A 262 -31.86 -0.89 -58.26
C GLY A 262 -31.49 -1.12 -59.74
N GLY A 263 -30.40 -1.84 -59.98
CA GLY A 263 -30.17 -2.56 -61.25
C GLY A 263 -28.75 -2.47 -61.79
N LEU A 264 -27.94 -3.51 -61.59
CA LEU A 264 -27.45 -4.41 -62.64
C LEU A 264 -26.64 -5.55 -62.03
N ALA A 265 -26.95 -6.78 -62.45
CA ALA A 265 -26.37 -8.02 -61.98
C ALA A 265 -25.82 -8.84 -63.17
N ALA A 266 -24.71 -9.55 -62.89
CA ALA A 266 -24.25 -10.82 -63.48
C ALA A 266 -23.61 -10.77 -64.90
N TRP A 267 -22.63 -11.58 -65.33
CA TRP A 267 -22.06 -12.90 -64.97
C TRP A 267 -20.64 -13.02 -65.56
N ALA A 268 -19.73 -13.80 -64.96
CA ALA A 268 -18.96 -14.89 -65.63
C ALA A 268 -17.75 -15.39 -64.80
N VAL A 269 -17.66 -16.72 -64.73
CA VAL A 269 -16.65 -17.56 -64.05
C VAL A 269 -15.39 -17.70 -64.91
N THR A 270 -14.18 -17.70 -64.31
CA THR A 270 -13.15 -18.77 -64.46
C THR A 270 -11.87 -18.48 -63.67
N ARG A 271 -11.48 -19.50 -62.87
CA ARG A 271 -10.14 -19.99 -62.46
C ARG A 271 -8.94 -19.02 -62.35
N GLY A 272 -8.27 -19.11 -61.20
CA GLY A 272 -6.81 -18.99 -61.14
C GLY A 272 -6.25 -18.57 -59.78
N ALA A 273 -5.83 -19.56 -58.99
CA ALA A 273 -4.81 -19.57 -57.93
C ALA A 273 -4.32 -18.22 -57.35
N ASP A 274 -4.64 -17.97 -56.07
CA ASP A 274 -3.68 -18.02 -54.95
C ASP A 274 -4.41 -17.57 -53.67
N ALA A 275 -4.54 -18.49 -52.70
CA ALA A 275 -5.18 -18.24 -51.42
C ALA A 275 -4.20 -18.53 -50.29
N PRO A 276 -3.90 -17.55 -49.41
CA PRO A 276 -3.64 -17.81 -48.01
C PRO A 276 -4.96 -17.81 -47.23
N SER A 277 -5.11 -18.80 -46.36
CA SER A 277 -6.29 -19.06 -45.50
C SER A 277 -6.56 -17.98 -44.43
N PRO A 278 -7.75 -17.95 -43.83
CA PRO A 278 -8.45 -16.73 -43.44
C PRO A 278 -8.18 -16.24 -42.02
N ALA A 279 -8.51 -14.96 -41.84
CA ALA A 279 -8.60 -14.23 -40.57
C ALA A 279 -9.36 -15.02 -39.49
N GLY A 280 -8.73 -15.17 -38.32
CA GLY A 280 -9.40 -15.56 -37.08
C GLY A 280 -10.33 -14.44 -36.58
N PRO A 281 -11.29 -14.76 -35.69
CA PRO A 281 -12.28 -13.80 -35.25
C PRO A 281 -11.62 -12.64 -34.48
N ALA A 282 -11.92 -11.43 -34.93
CA ALA A 282 -11.68 -10.19 -34.20
C ALA A 282 -12.48 -10.23 -32.89
N GLY A 283 -11.81 -10.56 -31.79
CA GLY A 283 -12.46 -10.71 -30.48
C GLY A 283 -11.50 -10.96 -29.33
N ALA A 284 -10.22 -10.65 -29.49
CA ALA A 284 -9.25 -10.67 -28.41
C ALA A 284 -8.54 -9.32 -28.36
N PHE A 285 -8.93 -8.48 -27.40
CA PHE A 285 -8.01 -7.48 -26.89
C PHE A 285 -6.76 -8.24 -26.45
N PRO A 286 -5.54 -7.82 -26.84
CA PRO A 286 -4.35 -8.38 -26.21
C PRO A 286 -4.57 -8.23 -24.70
N THR A 287 -4.71 -9.35 -24.01
CA THR A 287 -4.69 -9.37 -22.56
C THR A 287 -3.26 -9.02 -22.18
N VAL A 288 -2.97 -7.72 -22.12
CA VAL A 288 -1.81 -7.26 -21.37
C VAL A 288 -2.18 -7.62 -19.93
N THR A 289 -1.61 -8.72 -19.46
CA THR A 289 -1.58 -9.03 -18.05
C THR A 289 -1.04 -7.79 -17.34
N PRO A 290 -1.82 -7.09 -16.50
CA PRO A 290 -1.25 -6.02 -15.70
C PRO A 290 -0.18 -6.66 -14.84
N ALA A 291 0.99 -6.04 -14.75
CA ALA A 291 1.94 -6.41 -13.72
C ALA A 291 1.20 -6.38 -12.38
N ALA A 292 1.18 -7.50 -11.66
CA ALA A 292 0.78 -7.55 -10.26
C ALA A 292 1.72 -6.61 -9.52
N GLY A 293 1.27 -5.37 -9.30
CA GLY A 293 2.15 -4.26 -9.03
C GLY A 293 1.91 -3.69 -7.64
N PHE A 294 2.99 -3.55 -6.89
CA PHE A 294 3.10 -2.71 -5.72
C PHE A 294 2.54 -1.29 -6.01
N ARG A 295 1.31 -0.99 -5.55
CA ARG A 295 0.64 0.32 -5.72
C ARG A 295 0.32 0.99 -4.37
N PRO A 296 1.31 1.40 -3.57
CA PRO A 296 1.09 2.02 -2.26
C PRO A 296 0.30 3.35 -2.31
N TRP A 297 0.15 3.97 -3.48
CA TRP A 297 -0.66 5.18 -3.67
C TRP A 297 -2.16 4.92 -3.92
N SER A 298 -2.62 3.66 -4.02
CA SER A 298 -4.06 3.35 -4.04
C SER A 298 -4.79 3.81 -2.76
N GLN A 299 -4.01 4.17 -1.73
CA GLN A 299 -4.49 4.76 -0.49
C GLN A 299 -4.74 6.28 -0.58
N ALA A 300 -4.31 6.94 -1.67
CA ALA A 300 -4.50 8.36 -1.91
C ALA A 300 -5.46 8.59 -3.09
N ALA A 301 -6.16 9.73 -3.10
CA ALA A 301 -7.01 10.08 -4.24
C ALA A 301 -6.17 10.24 -5.51
N PRO A 302 -6.61 9.73 -6.68
CA PRO A 302 -5.90 9.88 -7.93
C PRO A 302 -5.64 11.35 -8.29
N TYR A 303 -4.45 11.65 -8.80
CA TYR A 303 -3.93 12.96 -9.15
C TYR A 303 -3.85 13.96 -8.00
N SER A 304 -3.99 13.50 -6.75
CA SER A 304 -3.87 14.37 -5.58
C SER A 304 -2.41 14.75 -5.29
N ALA A 305 -2.23 15.86 -4.56
CA ALA A 305 -0.92 16.21 -4.01
C ALA A 305 -0.35 15.10 -3.12
N GLN A 306 -1.21 14.36 -2.42
CA GLN A 306 -0.82 13.22 -1.60
C GLN A 306 -0.28 12.07 -2.46
N GLU A 307 -0.94 11.73 -3.57
CA GLU A 307 -0.42 10.73 -4.51
C GLU A 307 0.97 11.16 -5.01
N ARG A 308 1.12 12.40 -5.47
CA ARG A 308 2.39 12.91 -6.00
C ARG A 308 3.51 12.85 -4.96
N ALA A 309 3.23 13.23 -3.72
CA ALA A 309 4.18 13.17 -2.62
C ALA A 309 4.62 11.73 -2.33
N LEU A 310 3.67 10.79 -2.26
CA LEU A 310 3.95 9.38 -2.03
C LEU A 310 4.72 8.76 -3.20
N ALA A 311 4.28 8.98 -4.44
CA ALA A 311 4.97 8.50 -5.64
C ALA A 311 6.43 8.95 -5.68
N THR A 312 6.72 10.15 -5.20
CA THR A 312 8.07 10.72 -5.17
C THR A 312 8.96 10.08 -4.10
N ALA A 313 8.43 9.79 -2.90
CA ALA A 313 9.22 9.34 -1.75
C ALA A 313 9.29 7.82 -1.61
N VAL A 314 8.19 7.12 -1.90
CA VAL A 314 8.01 5.67 -1.67
C VAL A 314 9.13 4.81 -2.28
N PRO A 315 9.64 5.05 -3.51
CA PRO A 315 10.71 4.22 -4.06
C PRO A 315 11.96 4.13 -3.17
N GLY A 316 12.22 5.15 -2.36
CA GLY A 316 13.36 5.20 -1.45
C GLY A 316 13.05 4.76 -0.01
N LEU A 317 11.83 4.30 0.27
CA LEU A 317 11.48 3.73 1.56
C LEU A 317 11.88 2.25 1.62
N VAL A 318 12.33 1.81 2.79
CA VAL A 318 12.81 0.44 3.01
C VAL A 318 12.27 -0.15 4.30
N PHE A 319 12.01 -1.46 4.26
CA PHE A 319 11.80 -2.27 5.44
C PHE A 319 13.16 -2.62 6.03
N VAL A 320 13.30 -2.49 7.34
CA VAL A 320 14.55 -2.75 8.06
C VAL A 320 14.31 -3.85 9.08
N GLU A 321 15.10 -4.91 9.02
CA GLU A 321 15.13 -5.98 10.01
C GLU A 321 16.53 -6.07 10.62
N ALA A 322 16.62 -5.94 11.95
CA ALA A 322 17.85 -6.14 12.71
C ALA A 322 17.77 -7.45 13.49
N VAL A 323 18.75 -8.32 13.30
CA VAL A 323 18.86 -9.63 13.94
C VAL A 323 19.94 -9.55 15.01
N PHE A 324 19.57 -9.77 16.27
CA PHE A 324 20.48 -9.79 17.40
C PHE A 324 20.69 -11.21 17.88
N ASN A 325 21.94 -11.58 18.08
CA ASN A 325 22.31 -12.91 18.55
C ASN A 325 23.35 -12.80 19.67
N GLY A 326 23.09 -13.47 20.79
CA GLY A 326 23.96 -13.38 21.96
C GLY A 326 23.59 -14.36 23.07
N TYR A 327 24.23 -14.23 24.22
CA TYR A 327 24.07 -15.10 25.38
C TYR A 327 23.61 -14.30 26.59
N LEU A 328 22.70 -14.89 27.37
CA LEU A 328 22.32 -14.36 28.67
C LEU A 328 23.24 -14.96 29.74
N ARG A 329 23.89 -14.08 30.51
CA ARG A 329 24.84 -14.44 31.57
C ARG A 329 24.41 -13.87 32.90
N ASP A 330 24.70 -14.62 33.97
CA ASP A 330 24.55 -14.12 35.33
C ASP A 330 25.57 -13.01 35.55
N GLY A 331 25.09 -11.85 35.99
CA GLY A 331 25.87 -10.63 36.05
C GLY A 331 26.96 -10.65 37.13
N ARG A 332 26.91 -11.59 38.08
CA ARG A 332 27.92 -11.76 39.15
C ARG A 332 28.95 -12.82 38.79
N THR A 333 28.49 -13.97 38.30
CA THR A 333 29.34 -15.15 38.06
C THR A 333 29.82 -15.26 36.62
N GLY A 334 29.18 -14.56 35.67
CA GLY A 334 29.45 -14.69 34.24
C GLY A 334 28.94 -16.01 33.63
N ALA A 335 28.32 -16.87 34.44
CA ALA A 335 27.80 -18.16 34.02
C ALA A 335 26.64 -18.00 33.02
N LEU A 336 26.57 -18.87 32.02
CA LEU A 336 25.48 -18.87 31.05
C LEU A 336 24.17 -19.29 31.73
N LEU A 337 23.11 -18.50 31.53
CA LEU A 337 21.75 -18.88 31.93
C LEU A 337 21.20 -20.01 31.06
N ASN A 338 21.68 -20.11 29.83
CA ASN A 338 21.29 -21.11 28.84
C ASN A 338 22.49 -21.39 27.91
N PRO A 339 22.80 -22.67 27.59
CA PRO A 339 23.93 -23.01 26.73
C PRO A 339 23.73 -22.59 25.27
N THR A 340 22.48 -22.45 24.81
CA THR A 340 22.19 -21.97 23.45
C THR A 340 22.04 -20.45 23.44
N PRO A 341 22.54 -19.77 22.38
CA PRO A 341 22.35 -18.35 22.23
C PRO A 341 20.87 -18.02 22.04
N VAL A 342 20.51 -16.81 22.42
CA VAL A 342 19.20 -16.22 22.21
C VAL A 342 19.30 -15.33 20.99
N THR A 343 18.40 -15.54 20.03
CA THR A 343 18.25 -14.69 18.85
C THR A 343 16.90 -13.99 18.91
N PHE A 344 16.88 -12.68 18.70
CA PHE A 344 15.65 -11.92 18.51
C PHE A 344 15.78 -10.94 17.36
N GLN A 345 14.65 -10.61 16.75
CA GLN A 345 14.57 -9.69 15.61
C GLN A 345 13.86 -8.42 16.04
N ARG A 346 14.29 -7.29 15.48
CA ARG A 346 13.56 -6.02 15.51
C ARG A 346 13.26 -5.60 14.08
N ARG A 347 12.08 -5.03 13.88
CA ARG A 347 11.58 -4.65 12.56
C ARG A 347 11.06 -3.24 12.61
N CYS A 348 11.45 -2.45 11.61
CA CYS A 348 11.14 -1.05 11.50
C CYS A 348 11.10 -0.64 10.03
N SER A 349 10.84 0.64 9.82
CA SER A 349 10.93 1.30 8.52
C SER A 349 12.21 2.13 8.45
N GLY A 350 12.60 2.49 7.25
CA GLY A 350 13.72 3.39 6.99
C GLY A 350 13.58 4.02 5.62
N PHE A 351 14.55 4.85 5.26
CA PHE A 351 14.60 5.48 3.94
C PHE A 351 16.04 5.74 3.50
N VAL A 352 16.28 5.59 2.20
CA VAL A 352 17.58 5.78 1.55
C VAL A 352 17.80 7.28 1.30
N VAL A 353 18.96 7.80 1.69
CA VAL A 353 19.30 9.23 1.54
C VAL A 353 20.27 9.55 0.41
N ASP A 354 20.92 8.53 -0.16
CA ASP A 354 21.81 8.67 -1.30
C ASP A 354 21.93 7.36 -2.12
N PRO A 355 22.36 7.43 -3.40
CA PRO A 355 22.55 6.25 -4.23
C PRO A 355 23.71 5.36 -3.78
N ALA A 356 24.57 5.82 -2.86
CA ALA A 356 25.60 4.96 -2.28
C ALA A 356 25.02 3.94 -1.29
N GLY A 357 23.74 4.05 -0.92
CA GLY A 357 23.05 3.10 -0.07
C GLY A 357 23.20 3.43 1.42
N HIS A 358 23.15 4.70 1.78
CA HIS A 358 22.94 5.09 3.18
C HIS A 358 21.45 5.16 3.49
N VAL A 359 21.06 4.51 4.59
CA VAL A 359 19.67 4.39 5.06
C VAL A 359 19.55 5.03 6.43
N LEU A 360 18.61 5.96 6.58
CA LEU A 360 18.19 6.45 7.90
C LEU A 360 17.04 5.60 8.44
N THR A 361 17.08 5.33 9.73
CA THR A 361 16.05 4.57 10.46
C THR A 361 16.07 4.96 11.95
N ASN A 362 15.34 4.22 12.78
CA ASN A 362 15.29 4.40 14.23
C ASN A 362 16.47 3.71 14.94
N GLY A 363 17.11 4.41 15.87
CA GLY A 363 18.27 3.96 16.63
C GLY A 363 17.99 2.70 17.45
N GLN A 364 16.94 2.73 18.27
CA GLN A 364 16.55 1.58 19.09
C GLN A 364 16.26 0.34 18.24
N CYS A 365 15.75 0.48 17.02
CA CYS A 365 15.49 -0.66 16.16
C CYS A 365 16.77 -1.45 15.81
N VAL A 366 17.83 -0.75 15.37
CA VAL A 366 19.05 -1.40 14.84
C VAL A 366 20.19 -1.49 15.85
N ALA A 367 20.17 -0.67 16.90
CA ALA A 367 21.13 -0.66 17.99
C ALA A 367 20.45 -0.24 19.30
N PRO A 368 19.58 -1.09 19.88
CA PRO A 368 18.95 -0.82 21.17
C PRO A 368 19.98 -0.71 22.29
N ASP A 369 19.68 0.10 23.29
CA ASP A 369 20.50 0.20 24.50
C ASP A 369 20.56 -1.15 25.22
N GLU A 370 21.66 -1.41 25.95
CA GLU A 370 21.87 -2.68 26.65
C GLU A 370 20.68 -3.11 27.53
N PRO A 371 20.05 -2.24 28.33
CA PRO A 371 18.91 -2.64 29.14
C PRO A 371 17.72 -3.13 28.29
N VAL A 372 17.46 -2.47 27.16
CA VAL A 372 16.37 -2.81 26.24
C VAL A 372 16.67 -4.13 25.52
N ALA A 373 17.89 -4.29 25.02
CA ALA A 373 18.35 -5.52 24.37
C ALA A 373 18.30 -6.71 25.34
N ARG A 374 18.76 -6.52 26.58
CA ARG A 374 18.75 -7.53 27.64
C ARG A 374 17.34 -7.96 28.01
N GLU A 375 16.44 -7.01 28.21
CA GLU A 375 15.05 -7.31 28.54
C GLU A 375 14.39 -8.13 27.42
N ARG A 376 14.62 -7.76 26.15
CA ARG A 376 14.12 -8.52 25.00
C ARG A 376 14.70 -9.92 24.92
N ALA A 377 16.00 -10.08 25.14
CA ALA A 377 16.64 -11.40 25.20
C ALA A 377 16.05 -12.26 26.32
N LEU A 378 15.79 -11.69 27.51
CA LEU A 378 15.12 -12.39 28.61
C LEU A 378 13.71 -12.82 28.24
N TYR A 379 12.90 -11.95 27.61
CA TYR A 379 11.57 -12.33 27.13
C TYR A 379 11.64 -13.48 26.11
N THR A 380 12.61 -13.47 25.20
CA THR A 380 12.80 -14.55 24.23
C THR A 380 13.14 -15.86 24.92
N LEU A 381 14.10 -15.86 25.86
CA LEU A 381 14.42 -17.05 26.65
C LEU A 381 13.22 -17.53 27.47
N GLY A 382 12.51 -16.61 28.12
CA GLY A 382 11.31 -16.91 28.89
C GLY A 382 10.24 -17.59 28.04
N ARG A 383 9.98 -17.12 26.81
CA ARG A 383 9.06 -17.77 25.86
C ARG A 383 9.52 -19.16 25.44
N ILE A 384 10.84 -19.37 25.24
CA ILE A 384 11.41 -20.70 24.99
C ILE A 384 11.15 -21.62 26.19
N LEU A 385 11.32 -21.13 27.43
CA LEU A 385 11.02 -21.89 28.64
C LEU A 385 9.53 -22.20 28.79
N VAL A 386 8.65 -21.26 28.39
CA VAL A 386 7.19 -21.48 28.37
C VAL A 386 6.82 -22.57 27.36
N ALA A 387 7.34 -22.50 26.14
CA ALA A 387 7.14 -23.55 25.13
C ALA A 387 7.67 -24.90 25.61
N GLY A 388 8.79 -24.91 26.33
CA GLY A 388 9.36 -26.10 26.97
C GLY A 388 8.69 -26.52 28.29
N LYS A 389 7.57 -25.89 28.69
CA LYS A 389 6.83 -26.16 29.95
C LYS A 389 7.66 -26.01 31.24
N LYS A 390 8.77 -25.26 31.19
CA LYS A 390 9.63 -24.93 32.34
C LYS A 390 9.23 -23.62 33.03
N LEU A 391 8.35 -22.84 32.41
CA LEU A 391 7.78 -21.60 32.92
C LEU A 391 6.30 -21.53 32.48
N THR A 392 5.41 -20.99 33.31
CA THR A 392 4.02 -20.76 32.88
C THR A 392 3.90 -19.41 32.16
N SER A 393 2.98 -19.29 31.20
CA SER A 393 2.79 -18.04 30.45
C SER A 393 2.49 -16.84 31.36
N GLY A 394 1.65 -17.02 32.38
CA GLY A 394 1.32 -15.97 33.36
C GLY A 394 2.48 -15.59 34.29
N ALA A 395 3.50 -16.43 34.42
CA ALA A 395 4.68 -16.14 35.23
C ALA A 395 5.80 -15.41 34.46
N LEU A 396 5.66 -15.26 33.14
CA LEU A 396 6.72 -14.71 32.27
C LEU A 396 7.17 -13.31 32.70
N ASP A 397 6.25 -12.38 32.89
CA ASP A 397 6.57 -11.00 33.26
C ASP A 397 7.23 -10.90 34.64
N GLY A 398 6.78 -11.71 35.59
CA GLY A 398 7.42 -11.80 36.92
C GLY A 398 8.83 -12.37 36.82
N TRP A 399 9.01 -13.41 36.02
CA TRP A 399 10.31 -14.04 35.79
C TRP A 399 11.31 -13.08 35.14
N VAL A 400 10.92 -12.34 34.09
CA VAL A 400 11.79 -11.34 33.44
C VAL A 400 12.17 -10.26 34.44
N ARG A 401 11.18 -9.62 35.10
CA ARG A 401 11.42 -8.55 36.09
C ARG A 401 12.40 -8.98 37.19
N SER A 402 12.27 -10.21 37.70
CA SER A 402 13.15 -10.72 38.76
C SER A 402 14.61 -10.92 38.32
N ARG A 403 14.87 -11.09 37.01
CA ARG A 403 16.19 -11.42 36.47
C ARG A 403 16.89 -10.26 35.78
N THR A 404 16.17 -9.21 35.39
CA THR A 404 16.72 -8.08 34.63
C THR A 404 17.95 -7.45 35.30
N ALA A 405 17.88 -7.16 36.60
CA ALA A 405 18.99 -6.51 37.32
C ALA A 405 20.23 -7.40 37.50
N GLY A 406 20.05 -8.72 37.49
CA GLY A 406 21.11 -9.70 37.73
C GLY A 406 21.66 -10.35 36.46
N THR A 407 21.23 -9.93 35.27
CA THR A 407 21.60 -10.57 34.00
C THR A 407 22.36 -9.60 33.10
N ARG A 408 23.24 -10.12 32.25
CA ARG A 408 23.88 -9.38 31.14
C ARG A 408 23.57 -10.08 29.84
N PHE A 409 23.41 -9.31 28.76
CA PHE A 409 23.30 -9.85 27.41
C PHE A 409 24.60 -9.57 26.64
N THR A 410 25.32 -10.63 26.27
CA THR A 410 26.69 -10.55 25.74
C THR A 410 26.83 -11.30 24.42
N GLY A 411 27.96 -11.15 23.77
CA GLY A 411 28.41 -12.02 22.69
C GLY A 411 28.86 -13.39 23.20
N LYS A 412 29.53 -14.13 22.32
CA LYS A 412 30.12 -15.44 22.64
C LYS A 412 31.09 -15.32 23.81
N GLU A 413 32.00 -14.36 23.75
CA GLU A 413 32.84 -13.97 24.87
C GLU A 413 32.06 -13.04 25.84
N PRO A 414 32.26 -13.16 27.18
CA PRO A 414 31.50 -12.39 28.17
C PRO A 414 31.71 -10.87 28.12
N ASP A 415 32.86 -10.42 27.62
CA ASP A 415 33.27 -9.01 27.51
C ASP A 415 32.89 -8.39 26.15
N ARG A 416 32.40 -9.21 25.22
CA ARG A 416 31.97 -8.75 23.90
C ARG A 416 30.47 -8.43 23.88
N PRO A 417 30.04 -7.40 23.13
CA PRO A 417 28.62 -7.15 22.91
C PRO A 417 28.00 -8.29 22.09
N PRO A 418 26.67 -8.45 22.13
CA PRO A 418 25.96 -9.36 21.23
C PRO A 418 26.21 -8.96 19.77
N SER A 419 26.20 -9.95 18.86
CA SER A 419 26.29 -9.68 17.42
C SER A 419 24.97 -9.09 16.92
N SER A 420 25.04 -8.12 16.00
CA SER A 420 23.90 -7.52 15.30
C SER A 420 24.16 -7.53 13.80
N GLN A 421 23.14 -7.86 13.01
CA GLN A 421 23.15 -7.79 11.55
C GLN A 421 21.89 -7.08 11.09
N VAL A 422 22.02 -6.10 10.19
CA VAL A 422 20.88 -5.38 9.62
C VAL A 422 20.63 -5.87 8.20
N PHE A 423 19.35 -6.02 7.84
CA PHE A 423 18.89 -6.35 6.51
C PHE A 423 17.84 -5.33 6.08
N VAL A 424 17.90 -4.90 4.83
CA VAL A 424 16.90 -4.01 4.24
C VAL A 424 16.22 -4.64 3.03
N GLN A 425 14.96 -4.33 2.83
CA GLN A 425 14.16 -4.74 1.66
C GLN A 425 13.40 -3.53 1.12
N LEU A 426 13.23 -3.44 -0.19
CA LEU A 426 12.46 -2.40 -0.87
C LEU A 426 11.05 -2.89 -1.19
N ASN A 427 10.15 -1.99 -1.58
CA ASN A 427 8.82 -2.30 -2.10
C ASN A 427 7.99 -3.17 -1.13
N GLN A 428 7.75 -4.44 -1.44
CA GLN A 428 7.17 -5.41 -0.53
C GLN A 428 8.27 -6.24 0.15
N ALA A 429 8.18 -6.40 1.46
CA ALA A 429 9.17 -7.13 2.25
C ALA A 429 8.56 -8.36 2.93
N THR A 430 9.40 -9.36 3.20
CA THR A 430 9.02 -10.55 3.97
C THR A 430 9.92 -10.65 5.20
N GLY A 431 9.30 -10.92 6.36
CA GLY A 431 10.02 -11.12 7.61
C GLY A 431 11.01 -12.29 7.55
N GLY A 432 12.14 -12.18 8.25
CA GLY A 432 13.09 -13.29 8.41
C GLY A 432 14.00 -13.57 7.22
N LEU A 433 13.91 -12.79 6.14
CA LEU A 433 14.80 -12.93 4.99
C LEU A 433 16.19 -12.35 5.25
N THR A 434 17.22 -13.15 4.95
CA THR A 434 18.64 -12.79 5.08
C THR A 434 19.41 -12.85 3.76
N GLY A 435 18.77 -13.37 2.70
CA GLY A 435 19.26 -13.36 1.32
C GLY A 435 18.30 -12.62 0.40
N THR A 436 18.61 -12.57 -0.90
CA THR A 436 17.83 -11.87 -1.92
C THR A 436 16.31 -12.13 -1.77
N PRO A 437 15.46 -11.08 -1.74
CA PRO A 437 15.74 -9.67 -2.01
C PRO A 437 16.33 -8.85 -0.85
N ALA A 438 16.59 -9.44 0.32
CA ALA A 438 17.17 -8.72 1.45
C ALA A 438 18.64 -8.33 1.19
N ILE A 439 18.98 -7.09 1.53
CA ILE A 439 20.31 -6.51 1.35
C ILE A 439 20.93 -6.31 2.73
N ALA A 440 22.11 -6.89 2.95
CA ALA A 440 22.83 -6.73 4.20
C ALA A 440 23.30 -5.28 4.39
N GLY A 441 23.30 -4.80 5.63
CA GLY A 441 23.82 -3.50 6.01
C GLY A 441 24.49 -3.51 7.38
N GLU A 442 25.27 -2.45 7.60
CA GLU A 442 26.04 -2.22 8.82
C GLU A 442 25.65 -0.87 9.43
N VAL A 443 25.53 -0.84 10.75
CA VAL A 443 25.25 0.41 11.47
C VAL A 443 26.50 1.28 11.46
N VAL A 444 26.41 2.44 10.82
CA VAL A 444 27.50 3.43 10.72
C VAL A 444 27.53 4.29 11.97
N ARG A 445 26.36 4.76 12.39
CA ARG A 445 26.21 5.65 13.55
C ARG A 445 24.80 5.59 14.12
N THR A 446 24.70 5.80 15.43
CA THR A 446 23.43 5.90 16.16
C THR A 446 23.42 7.14 17.06
N ARG A 447 22.22 7.64 17.32
CA ARG A 447 21.91 8.60 18.37
C ARG A 447 21.20 7.87 19.51
N ALA A 448 21.41 8.37 20.72
CA ALA A 448 20.70 7.89 21.89
C ALA A 448 19.19 8.16 21.79
N ALA A 449 18.42 7.42 22.57
CA ALA A 449 16.96 7.46 22.56
C ALA A 449 16.39 8.86 22.86
N ASP A 450 17.03 9.61 23.76
CA ASP A 450 16.71 10.98 24.16
C ASP A 450 17.27 12.04 23.20
N ALA A 451 18.28 11.68 22.40
CA ALA A 451 18.92 12.53 21.40
C ALA A 451 18.35 12.32 19.97
N GLY A 452 17.05 12.07 19.86
CA GLY A 452 16.34 11.91 18.59
C GLY A 452 16.23 10.47 18.05
N ASP A 453 16.87 9.49 18.68
CA ASP A 453 16.69 8.05 18.38
C ASP A 453 16.79 7.69 16.89
N LEU A 454 17.82 8.21 16.21
CA LEU A 454 18.09 7.95 14.80
C LEU A 454 19.31 7.05 14.63
N ALA A 455 19.33 6.27 13.55
CA ALA A 455 20.50 5.53 13.12
C ALA A 455 20.72 5.67 11.62
N LEU A 456 21.99 5.61 11.25
CA LEU A 456 22.48 5.54 9.88
C LEU A 456 23.04 4.14 9.63
N VAL A 457 22.53 3.48 8.59
CA VAL A 457 22.94 2.15 8.16
C VAL A 457 23.50 2.26 6.75
N LYS A 458 24.66 1.64 6.49
CA LYS A 458 25.23 1.49 5.15
C LYS A 458 24.86 0.12 4.62
N VAL A 459 24.17 0.06 3.48
CA VAL A 459 23.78 -1.21 2.85
C VAL A 459 24.70 -1.58 1.71
N ALA A 460 24.87 -2.88 1.47
CA ALA A 460 25.82 -3.44 0.51
C ALA A 460 25.26 -3.49 -0.93
N ARG A 461 24.51 -2.46 -1.33
CA ARG A 461 23.99 -2.30 -2.71
C ARG A 461 24.06 -0.82 -3.12
N PRO A 462 24.73 -0.49 -4.25
CA PRO A 462 24.69 0.84 -4.82
C PRO A 462 23.41 1.04 -5.65
N ASP A 463 23.23 2.26 -6.15
CA ASP A 463 22.16 2.68 -7.05
C ASP A 463 20.77 2.41 -6.47
N LEU A 464 20.61 2.63 -5.17
CA LEU A 464 19.30 2.59 -4.51
C LEU A 464 18.53 3.90 -4.70
N PRO A 465 17.20 3.86 -4.81
CA PRO A 465 16.43 5.08 -5.00
C PRO A 465 16.48 5.94 -3.75
N ALA A 466 16.88 7.20 -3.87
CA ALA A 466 17.02 8.10 -2.72
C ALA A 466 15.85 9.08 -2.59
N VAL A 467 15.50 9.41 -1.34
CA VAL A 467 14.55 10.48 -1.02
C VAL A 467 15.25 11.82 -0.84
N GLU A 468 14.52 12.90 -1.09
CA GLU A 468 15.00 14.25 -0.83
C GLU A 468 14.63 14.67 0.59
N LEU A 469 15.56 15.30 1.30
CA LEU A 469 15.30 15.89 2.60
C LEU A 469 14.79 17.32 2.43
N GLY A 470 13.66 17.65 3.04
CA GLY A 470 13.03 18.97 3.01
C GLY A 470 13.42 19.85 4.20
N ASP A 471 12.48 20.70 4.60
CA ASP A 471 12.53 21.51 5.82
C ASP A 471 11.53 20.98 6.86
N ALA A 472 11.66 21.40 8.13
CA ALA A 472 10.74 21.01 9.18
C ALA A 472 9.59 22.02 9.38
N ALA A 473 9.35 22.96 8.47
CA ALA A 473 8.35 24.02 8.67
C ALA A 473 6.92 23.49 8.70
N ALA A 474 6.65 22.38 8.01
CA ALA A 474 5.37 21.69 8.05
C ALA A 474 5.09 21.03 9.41
N LEU A 475 6.12 20.80 10.25
CA LEU A 475 5.98 20.25 11.59
C LEU A 475 5.65 21.35 12.59
N THR A 476 4.43 21.87 12.54
CA THR A 476 3.90 22.84 13.50
C THR A 476 2.51 22.40 13.96
N PRO A 477 2.09 22.67 15.21
CA PRO A 477 0.75 22.31 15.66
C PRO A 477 -0.35 22.82 14.72
N GLY A 478 -1.26 21.94 14.31
CA GLY A 478 -2.28 22.18 13.27
C GLY A 478 -1.80 21.92 11.84
N GLY A 479 -0.50 21.77 11.62
CA GLY A 479 0.09 21.39 10.34
C GLY A 479 -0.33 19.98 9.92
N VAL A 480 -0.46 19.78 8.61
CA VAL A 480 -0.85 18.50 8.01
C VAL A 480 0.34 17.92 7.25
N VAL A 481 0.66 16.66 7.53
CA VAL A 481 1.74 15.92 6.87
C VAL A 481 1.25 14.55 6.42
N ALA A 482 1.83 14.03 5.34
CA ALA A 482 1.64 12.63 4.95
C ALA A 482 2.71 11.78 5.63
N VAL A 483 2.30 10.75 6.38
CA VAL A 483 3.22 9.80 6.99
C VAL A 483 3.23 8.50 6.20
N ALA A 484 4.38 7.85 6.09
CA ALA A 484 4.54 6.59 5.39
C ALA A 484 5.57 5.67 6.08
N GLY A 485 5.27 4.37 6.09
CA GLY A 485 6.12 3.34 6.69
C GLY A 485 5.57 1.94 6.44
N TYR A 486 6.38 0.94 6.74
CA TYR A 486 6.00 -0.46 6.61
C TYR A 486 5.08 -0.91 7.73
N HIS A 487 4.11 -1.75 7.35
CA HIS A 487 3.22 -2.42 8.27
C HIS A 487 2.83 -3.79 7.73
N THR A 488 2.30 -4.64 8.61
CA THR A 488 1.73 -5.93 8.25
C THR A 488 0.39 -6.12 8.96
N VAL A 489 -0.54 -6.80 8.29
CA VAL A 489 -1.82 -7.24 8.87
C VAL A 489 -1.76 -8.70 9.31
N ASP A 490 -0.64 -9.38 9.05
CA ASP A 490 -0.47 -10.80 9.38
C ASP A 490 -0.33 -10.97 10.89
N ALA A 491 -1.02 -11.98 11.43
CA ALA A 491 -0.98 -12.29 12.85
C ALA A 491 0.35 -12.96 13.27
N ASP A 492 0.93 -13.79 12.39
CA ASP A 492 2.26 -14.34 12.59
C ASP A 492 3.29 -13.42 11.96
N PHE A 493 4.18 -12.87 12.79
CA PHE A 493 5.20 -11.98 12.31
C PHE A 493 6.28 -12.73 11.52
N ARG A 494 6.63 -13.98 11.82
CA ARG A 494 7.90 -14.59 11.36
C ARG A 494 8.11 -14.50 9.86
N ASP A 495 7.11 -14.93 9.09
CA ASP A 495 7.09 -14.91 7.62
C ASP A 495 6.07 -13.89 7.08
N ALA A 496 5.71 -12.89 7.91
CA ALA A 496 4.74 -11.87 7.54
C ALA A 496 5.16 -11.10 6.30
N THR A 497 4.16 -10.73 5.49
CA THR A 497 4.31 -9.78 4.41
C THR A 497 4.16 -8.36 4.95
N TYR A 498 5.19 -7.55 4.72
CA TYR A 498 5.24 -6.15 5.07
C TYR A 498 5.07 -5.29 3.83
N THR A 499 4.10 -4.39 3.87
CA THR A 499 3.79 -3.47 2.78
C THR A 499 3.86 -2.03 3.27
N LEU A 500 4.17 -1.13 2.34
CA LEU A 500 4.15 0.30 2.61
C LEU A 500 2.71 0.77 2.80
N ARG A 501 2.48 1.47 3.90
CA ARG A 501 1.21 2.11 4.25
C ARG A 501 1.46 3.58 4.47
N SER A 502 0.45 4.37 4.16
CA SER A 502 0.49 5.83 4.31
C SER A 502 -0.82 6.37 4.87
N LYS A 503 -0.74 7.53 5.49
CA LYS A 503 -1.89 8.26 6.03
C LYS A 503 -1.58 9.74 6.12
N THR A 504 -2.58 10.58 5.95
CA THR A 504 -2.48 12.02 6.23
C THR A 504 -2.86 12.26 7.68
N VAL A 505 -1.99 12.94 8.43
CA VAL A 505 -2.14 13.19 9.87
C VAL A 505 -1.90 14.65 10.20
N GLN A 506 -2.53 15.11 11.28
CA GLN A 506 -2.29 16.44 11.85
C GLN A 506 -1.24 16.36 12.95
N VAL A 507 -0.36 17.36 13.00
CA VAL A 507 0.54 17.60 14.12
C VAL A 507 -0.26 18.22 15.26
N THR A 508 -0.30 17.57 16.41
CA THR A 508 -1.16 17.94 17.54
C THR A 508 -0.42 18.76 18.57
N ALA A 509 0.88 18.50 18.77
CA ALA A 509 1.69 19.18 19.78
C ALA A 509 3.17 19.11 19.43
N THR A 510 3.95 20.00 20.06
CA THR A 510 5.41 19.94 20.07
C THR A 510 5.87 19.72 21.50
N ASP A 511 6.65 18.67 21.73
CA ASP A 511 7.26 18.33 23.00
C ASP A 511 8.75 18.70 22.96
N THR A 512 9.15 19.61 23.84
CA THR A 512 10.54 20.05 24.02
C THR A 512 11.13 19.56 25.35
N GLY A 513 10.35 18.84 26.16
CA GLY A 513 10.73 18.44 27.51
C GLY A 513 11.45 17.09 27.59
N GLN A 514 11.52 16.33 26.50
CA GLN A 514 12.02 14.95 26.50
C GLN A 514 13.51 14.80 26.12
N GLY A 515 14.19 15.88 25.76
CA GLY A 515 15.58 15.83 25.35
C GLY A 515 16.01 17.06 24.54
N PRO A 516 17.25 17.07 24.03
CA PRO A 516 17.78 18.17 23.22
C PRO A 516 17.10 18.31 21.85
N VAL A 517 16.40 17.27 21.38
CA VAL A 517 15.71 17.26 20.08
C VAL A 517 14.20 17.37 20.32
N PRO A 518 13.49 18.36 19.74
CA PRO A 518 12.05 18.46 19.88
C PRO A 518 11.34 17.29 19.18
N LEU A 519 10.28 16.79 19.80
CA LEU A 519 9.41 15.75 19.26
C LEU A 519 8.07 16.35 18.84
N PHE A 520 7.62 16.06 17.63
CA PHE A 520 6.32 16.54 17.13
C PHE A 520 5.30 15.40 17.20
N ARG A 521 4.25 15.57 18.01
CA ARG A 521 3.19 14.56 18.15
C ARG A 521 2.21 14.66 16.99
N ILE A 522 1.76 13.52 16.50
CA ILE A 522 0.78 13.41 15.43
C ILE A 522 -0.48 12.70 15.92
N GLY A 523 -1.62 13.02 15.32
CA GLY A 523 -2.93 12.54 15.79
C GLY A 523 -3.18 11.05 15.60
N ASP A 524 -2.39 10.36 14.78
CA ASP A 524 -2.62 8.97 14.41
C ASP A 524 -1.31 8.25 14.04
N ASP A 525 -1.34 6.93 13.91
CA ASP A 525 -0.19 6.12 13.52
C ASP A 525 -0.50 5.07 12.44
N ILE A 526 0.55 4.59 11.77
CA ILE A 526 0.46 3.49 10.80
C ILE A 526 0.52 2.12 11.51
N GLY A 527 1.05 2.08 12.73
CA GLY A 527 1.25 0.86 13.51
C GLY A 527 2.71 0.64 13.89
N ILE A 528 2.96 -0.39 14.71
CA ILE A 528 4.22 -0.53 15.46
C ILE A 528 5.50 -0.64 14.62
N TYR A 529 5.43 -1.09 13.36
CA TYR A 529 6.59 -1.26 12.48
C TYR A 529 6.95 0.00 11.67
N SER A 530 6.14 1.06 11.78
CA SER A 530 6.34 2.31 11.03
C SER A 530 7.41 3.24 11.60
N HIS A 531 7.93 2.99 12.81
CA HIS A 531 9.05 3.76 13.37
C HIS A 531 10.27 3.68 12.45
N GLY A 532 10.99 4.79 12.31
CA GLY A 532 12.02 4.98 11.29
C GLY A 532 11.47 5.32 9.89
N GLY A 533 10.16 5.29 9.70
CA GLY A 533 9.49 5.78 8.49
C GLY A 533 9.53 7.29 8.36
N VAL A 534 8.77 7.86 7.43
CA VAL A 534 8.88 9.27 7.05
C VAL A 534 7.60 10.06 7.34
N ALA A 535 7.78 11.34 7.66
CA ALA A 535 6.78 12.39 7.46
C ALA A 535 7.18 13.22 6.23
N LEU A 536 6.22 13.52 5.36
CA LEU A 536 6.42 14.13 4.05
C LEU A 536 5.67 15.46 3.92
N ASP A 537 6.28 16.40 3.22
CA ASP A 537 5.61 17.59 2.69
C ASP A 537 4.81 17.26 1.41
N PRO A 538 3.97 18.18 0.90
CA PRO A 538 3.22 17.97 -0.35
C PRO A 538 4.07 17.76 -1.60
N ALA A 539 5.38 18.06 -1.55
CA ALA A 539 6.31 17.80 -2.64
C ALA A 539 6.96 16.40 -2.56
N GLY A 540 6.69 15.63 -1.49
CA GLY A 540 7.29 14.32 -1.25
C GLY A 540 8.71 14.40 -0.68
N ARG A 541 9.10 15.53 -0.07
CA ARG A 541 10.37 15.66 0.65
C ARG A 541 10.18 15.28 2.11
N VAL A 542 11.17 14.62 2.69
CA VAL A 542 11.14 14.19 4.08
C VAL A 542 11.32 15.38 5.01
N VAL A 543 10.30 15.64 5.84
CA VAL A 543 10.30 16.72 6.85
C VAL A 543 10.61 16.19 8.25
N GLY A 544 10.49 14.88 8.46
CA GLY A 544 10.87 14.21 9.70
C GLY A 544 10.79 12.69 9.64
N VAL A 545 11.22 12.06 10.72
CA VAL A 545 11.31 10.60 10.87
C VAL A 545 10.34 10.13 11.95
N LEU A 546 9.53 9.11 11.66
CA LEU A 546 8.56 8.57 12.60
C LEU A 546 9.27 7.89 13.77
N THR A 547 8.79 8.13 14.98
CA THR A 547 9.25 7.49 16.21
C THR A 547 8.09 7.24 17.16
N ASN A 548 8.35 6.51 18.24
CA ASN A 548 7.36 6.25 19.27
C ASN A 548 7.14 7.46 20.19
N ASP A 549 5.88 7.77 20.49
CA ASP A 549 5.55 8.70 21.57
C ASP A 549 5.73 7.97 22.90
N ARG A 550 6.87 8.20 23.56
CA ARG A 550 7.22 7.56 24.85
C ARG A 550 6.45 8.14 26.03
N SER A 551 5.88 9.34 25.88
CA SER A 551 5.01 9.95 26.89
C SER A 551 3.56 9.51 26.80
N GLY A 552 3.12 9.11 25.61
CA GLY A 552 1.76 8.65 25.35
C GLY A 552 1.50 7.23 25.87
N ALA A 553 0.28 6.98 26.33
CA ALA A 553 -0.15 5.63 26.68
C ALA A 553 -0.14 4.73 25.43
N GLY A 554 0.67 3.66 25.45
CA GLY A 554 0.62 2.60 24.44
C GLY A 554 1.79 2.51 23.47
N GLY A 555 2.78 3.41 23.51
CA GLY A 555 4.01 3.29 22.70
C GLY A 555 3.78 3.31 21.18
N ALA A 556 2.68 3.91 20.74
CA ALA A 556 2.34 4.07 19.32
C ALA A 556 3.35 4.99 18.61
N ASN A 557 3.51 4.81 17.30
CA ASN A 557 4.42 5.61 16.49
C ASN A 557 3.81 6.97 16.11
N ARG A 558 3.46 7.74 17.13
CA ARG A 558 2.73 9.03 17.05
C ARG A 558 3.63 10.23 17.29
N ALA A 559 4.92 10.08 17.07
CA ALA A 559 5.87 11.15 17.18
C ALA A 559 6.74 11.24 15.92
N VAL A 560 7.22 12.44 15.65
CA VAL A 560 8.09 12.76 14.52
C VAL A 560 9.30 13.52 15.03
N VAL A 561 10.47 13.00 14.70
CA VAL A 561 11.77 13.67 14.90
C VAL A 561 12.02 14.55 13.67
N PRO A 562 12.32 15.85 13.83
CA PRO A 562 12.48 16.75 12.69
C PRO A 562 13.67 16.35 11.81
N VAL A 563 13.56 16.63 10.50
CA VAL A 563 14.63 16.33 9.53
C VAL A 563 15.96 17.02 9.86
N THR A 564 15.96 18.09 10.66
CA THR A 564 17.17 18.75 11.14
C THR A 564 18.07 17.80 11.94
N ALA A 565 17.50 17.00 12.85
CA ALA A 565 18.24 16.00 13.61
C ALA A 565 18.82 14.88 12.71
N ALA A 566 18.09 14.51 11.66
CA ALA A 566 18.59 13.59 10.64
C ALA A 566 19.78 14.18 9.87
N ARG A 567 19.72 15.46 9.48
CA ARG A 567 20.84 16.15 8.81
C ARG A 567 22.08 16.26 9.69
N GLU A 568 21.91 16.51 10.98
CA GLU A 568 23.03 16.52 11.94
C GLU A 568 23.71 15.16 12.02
N LEU A 569 22.93 14.07 12.15
CA LEU A 569 23.48 12.71 12.15
C LEU A 569 24.26 12.41 10.86
N LEU A 570 23.73 12.79 9.69
CA LEU A 570 24.40 12.63 8.41
C LEU A 570 25.70 13.44 8.33
N ALA A 571 25.65 14.71 8.75
CA ALA A 571 26.82 15.59 8.75
C ALA A 571 27.94 15.06 9.65
N GLU A 572 27.61 14.58 10.84
CA GLU A 572 28.59 13.97 11.73
C GLU A 572 29.21 12.69 11.13
N ALA A 573 28.43 11.92 10.37
CA ALA A 573 28.89 10.74 9.65
C ALA A 573 29.65 11.08 8.35
N GLY A 574 29.73 12.35 7.95
CA GLY A 574 30.35 12.78 6.70
C GLY A 574 29.55 12.40 5.45
N VAL A 575 28.25 12.15 5.59
CA VAL A 575 27.36 11.75 4.49
C VAL A 575 26.56 12.95 4.00
N THR A 576 26.58 13.17 2.69
CA THR A 576 25.78 14.22 2.05
C THR A 576 24.58 13.59 1.35
N PRO A 577 23.33 13.91 1.74
CA PRO A 577 22.16 13.37 1.09
C PRO A 577 22.02 13.94 -0.32
N VAL A 578 21.93 13.08 -1.34
CA VAL A 578 21.80 13.48 -2.74
C VAL A 578 20.90 12.52 -3.51
N LEU A 579 20.23 13.04 -4.54
CA LEU A 579 19.50 12.21 -5.49
C LEU A 579 20.45 11.66 -6.56
N GLY A 580 20.30 10.37 -6.90
CA GLY A 580 20.96 9.76 -8.05
C GLY A 580 20.36 10.21 -9.38
N ASP A 581 21.03 9.91 -10.49
CA ASP A 581 20.57 10.31 -11.83
C ASP A 581 19.25 9.61 -12.24
N ALA A 582 19.11 8.33 -11.87
CA ALA A 582 17.86 7.59 -12.05
C ALA A 582 16.70 8.24 -11.27
N ASP A 583 16.96 8.74 -10.07
CA ASP A 583 15.95 9.38 -9.23
C ASP A 583 15.53 10.75 -9.77
N ARG A 584 16.47 11.50 -10.33
CA ARG A 584 16.17 12.78 -11.02
C ARG A 584 15.37 12.52 -12.30
N LEU A 585 15.72 11.49 -13.06
CA LEU A 585 14.98 11.10 -14.26
C LEU A 585 13.55 10.64 -13.91
N TYR A 586 13.40 9.83 -12.87
CA TYR A 586 12.11 9.38 -12.37
C TYR A 586 11.21 10.56 -11.98
N ARG A 587 11.73 11.52 -11.21
CA ARG A 587 10.96 12.71 -10.81
C ARG A 587 10.53 13.56 -12.00
N ARG A 588 11.36 13.71 -13.04
CA ARG A 588 10.97 14.38 -14.29
C ARG A 588 9.87 13.61 -15.03
N GLY A 589 9.95 12.28 -15.06
CA GLY A 589 8.94 11.42 -15.65
C GLY A 589 7.60 11.50 -14.92
N LEU A 590 7.64 11.52 -13.58
CA LEU A 590 6.46 11.75 -12.75
C LEU A 590 5.85 13.14 -12.98
N ASP A 591 6.67 14.20 -13.05
CA ASP A 591 6.17 15.54 -13.35
C ASP A 591 5.48 15.60 -14.73
N ALA A 592 6.06 14.93 -15.74
CA ALA A 592 5.40 14.77 -17.04
C ALA A 592 4.06 14.02 -16.92
N TYR A 593 4.00 12.94 -16.14
CA TYR A 593 2.78 12.17 -15.91
C TYR A 593 1.65 13.00 -15.30
N PHE A 594 1.95 13.76 -14.23
CA PHE A 594 0.98 14.59 -13.52
C PHE A 594 0.59 15.86 -14.30
N THR A 595 1.43 16.31 -15.24
CA THR A 595 1.13 17.44 -16.13
C THR A 595 0.49 17.02 -17.46
N GLY A 596 0.19 15.73 -17.66
CA GLY A 596 -0.45 15.21 -18.87
C GLY A 596 0.46 15.11 -20.10
N ARG A 597 1.79 15.20 -19.93
CA ARG A 597 2.78 15.02 -21.01
C ARG A 597 3.14 13.55 -21.16
N ASP A 598 2.17 12.74 -21.57
CA ASP A 598 2.27 11.28 -21.51
C ASP A 598 3.44 10.72 -22.34
N ASP A 599 3.75 11.28 -23.53
CA ASP A 599 4.90 10.86 -24.35
C ASP A 599 6.23 10.97 -23.59
N THR A 600 6.41 12.09 -22.89
CA THR A 600 7.60 12.34 -22.07
C THR A 600 7.61 11.44 -20.85
N ALA A 601 6.45 11.23 -20.22
CA ALA A 601 6.31 10.34 -19.07
C ALA A 601 6.68 8.91 -19.43
N VAL A 602 6.12 8.35 -20.52
CA VAL A 602 6.43 7.00 -20.99
C VAL A 602 7.92 6.84 -21.26
N SER A 603 8.51 7.75 -22.04
CA SER A 603 9.93 7.66 -22.40
C SER A 603 10.86 7.70 -21.18
N GLN A 604 10.64 8.64 -20.25
CA GLN A 604 11.51 8.82 -19.10
C GLN A 604 11.32 7.73 -18.04
N LEU A 605 10.08 7.31 -17.77
CA LEU A 605 9.80 6.26 -16.79
C LEU A 605 10.24 4.87 -17.28
N ASP A 606 10.13 4.59 -18.59
CA ASP A 606 10.66 3.37 -19.20
C ASP A 606 12.20 3.29 -19.08
N ALA A 607 12.89 4.43 -19.26
CA ALA A 607 14.34 4.50 -19.06
C ALA A 607 14.75 4.21 -17.60
N VAL A 608 13.93 4.63 -16.62
CA VAL A 608 14.16 4.29 -15.19
C VAL A 608 13.88 2.82 -14.92
N ALA A 609 12.75 2.29 -15.42
CA ALA A 609 12.36 0.90 -15.21
C ALA A 609 13.42 -0.09 -15.76
N ARG A 610 14.05 0.25 -16.89
CA ARG A 610 15.16 -0.54 -17.48
C ARG A 610 16.49 -0.39 -16.74
N GLY A 611 16.63 0.61 -15.86
CA GLY A 611 17.88 0.91 -15.14
C GLY A 611 18.18 -0.01 -13.95
N GLY A 612 17.22 -0.81 -13.48
CA GLY A 612 17.46 -1.82 -12.45
C GLY A 612 17.74 -1.30 -11.02
N ASN A 613 17.47 -0.02 -10.74
CA ASN A 613 17.67 0.60 -9.42
C ASN A 613 16.66 0.11 -8.35
N GLY A 614 15.72 -0.78 -8.70
CA GLY A 614 14.71 -1.32 -7.79
C GLY A 614 13.44 -0.46 -7.63
N ASN A 615 13.30 0.63 -8.41
CA ASN A 615 12.10 1.44 -8.43
C ASN A 615 10.99 0.77 -9.27
N GLU A 616 10.18 -0.06 -8.62
CA GLU A 616 9.04 -0.74 -9.27
C GLU A 616 7.90 0.23 -9.65
N LEU A 617 7.83 1.41 -9.03
CA LEU A 617 6.82 2.41 -9.35
C LEU A 617 7.01 3.01 -10.75
N ALA A 618 8.24 3.03 -11.28
CA ALA A 618 8.51 3.56 -12.60
C ALA A 618 7.69 2.85 -13.68
N GLU A 619 7.61 1.51 -13.62
CA GLU A 619 6.85 0.72 -14.60
C GLU A 619 5.33 0.95 -14.46
N ALA A 620 4.83 1.05 -13.23
CA ALA A 620 3.40 1.28 -12.99
C ALA A 620 2.91 2.64 -13.54
N TYR A 621 3.67 3.72 -13.31
CA TYR A 621 3.36 5.03 -13.87
C TYR A 621 3.59 5.09 -15.39
N ARG A 622 4.58 4.35 -15.91
CA ARG A 622 4.81 4.22 -17.35
C ARG A 622 3.61 3.58 -18.04
N GLN A 623 3.09 2.47 -17.50
CA GLN A 623 1.90 1.80 -18.04
C GLN A 623 0.68 2.72 -17.99
N SER A 624 0.46 3.39 -16.85
CA SER A 624 -0.65 4.33 -16.69
C SER A 624 -0.61 5.50 -17.69
N ALA A 625 0.59 5.99 -18.05
CA ALA A 625 0.77 7.01 -19.07
C ALA A 625 0.46 6.47 -20.48
N ALA A 626 0.93 5.25 -20.80
CA ALA A 626 0.70 4.62 -22.08
C ALA A 626 -0.79 4.32 -22.31
N ASP A 627 -1.50 3.85 -21.28
CA ASP A 627 -2.94 3.61 -21.35
C ASP A 627 -3.70 4.91 -21.64
N ARG A 628 -3.28 6.03 -21.04
CA ARG A 628 -3.88 7.35 -21.29
C ARG A 628 -3.67 7.82 -22.73
N GLN A 629 -2.50 7.58 -23.31
CA GLN A 629 -2.24 7.87 -24.73
C GLN A 629 -3.17 7.07 -25.63
N GLN A 630 -3.33 5.78 -25.36
CA GLN A 630 -4.20 4.91 -26.16
C GLN A 630 -5.67 5.35 -26.09
N LEU A 631 -6.15 5.73 -24.91
CA LEU A 631 -7.51 6.24 -24.73
C LEU A 631 -7.73 7.59 -25.42
N THR A 632 -6.70 8.46 -25.42
CA THR A 632 -6.76 9.75 -26.11
C THR A 632 -6.71 9.58 -27.63
N ALA A 633 -5.90 8.65 -28.13
CA ALA A 633 -5.82 8.32 -29.55
C ALA A 633 -7.05 7.55 -30.07
N ALA A 634 -7.72 6.76 -29.21
CA ALA A 634 -8.94 6.04 -29.53
C ALA A 634 -10.22 6.89 -29.42
N ALA A 635 -10.13 8.10 -28.84
CA ALA A 635 -11.23 9.05 -28.91
C ALA A 635 -11.44 9.41 -30.40
N PRO A 636 -12.63 9.18 -30.98
CA PRO A 636 -12.84 9.50 -32.38
C PRO A 636 -12.52 10.98 -32.57
N GLU A 637 -11.62 11.28 -33.51
CA GLU A 637 -11.49 12.63 -34.07
C GLU A 637 -12.92 13.16 -34.24
N GLN A 638 -13.18 14.36 -33.71
CA GLN A 638 -14.39 15.09 -34.05
C GLN A 638 -14.44 15.17 -35.58
N SER A 639 -15.17 14.22 -36.16
CA SER A 639 -15.34 14.13 -37.58
C SER A 639 -15.89 15.49 -38.01
N ASN A 640 -15.18 16.20 -38.88
CA ASN A 640 -15.63 17.46 -39.48
C ASN A 640 -16.88 17.29 -40.39
N LEU A 641 -17.52 16.12 -40.30
CA LEU A 641 -18.71 15.70 -41.02
C LEU A 641 -19.93 16.62 -40.80
N PRO A 642 -20.20 17.18 -39.60
CA PRO A 642 -21.25 18.18 -39.46
C PRO A 642 -20.93 19.41 -40.30
N THR A 643 -19.69 19.91 -40.25
CA THR A 643 -19.26 21.11 -40.99
C THR A 643 -19.35 20.92 -42.51
N VAL A 644 -18.97 19.74 -43.01
CA VAL A 644 -19.11 19.38 -44.43
C VAL A 644 -20.59 19.22 -44.81
N LEU A 645 -21.41 18.57 -43.98
CA LEU A 645 -22.85 18.41 -44.22
C LEU A 645 -23.61 19.74 -44.17
N PHE A 646 -23.29 20.64 -43.24
CA PHE A 646 -23.90 21.96 -43.14
C PHE A 646 -23.49 22.88 -44.29
N SER A 647 -22.24 22.79 -44.77
CA SER A 647 -21.81 23.52 -45.98
C SER A 647 -22.50 23.01 -47.25
N GLY A 648 -22.71 21.70 -47.38
CA GLY A 648 -23.45 21.09 -48.48
C GLY A 648 -24.94 21.42 -48.47
N LEU A 649 -25.58 21.38 -47.29
CA LEU A 649 -27.00 21.77 -47.13
C LEU A 649 -27.22 23.27 -47.35
N GLY A 650 -26.28 24.12 -46.91
CA GLY A 650 -26.32 25.57 -47.18
C GLY A 650 -26.24 25.89 -48.67
N GLY A 651 -25.36 25.19 -49.42
CA GLY A 651 -25.24 25.33 -50.86
C GLY A 651 -26.50 24.88 -51.62
N ALA A 652 -27.09 23.75 -51.22
CA ALA A 652 -28.32 23.24 -51.84
C ALA A 652 -29.54 24.16 -51.58
N LEU A 653 -29.64 24.73 -50.38
CA LEU A 653 -30.72 25.67 -50.02
C LEU A 653 -30.63 26.97 -50.84
N LEU A 654 -29.41 27.50 -51.02
CA LEU A 654 -29.17 28.69 -51.84
C LEU A 654 -29.47 28.45 -53.33
N ALA A 655 -29.12 27.27 -53.85
CA ALA A 655 -29.47 26.88 -55.21
C ALA A 655 -30.99 26.77 -55.40
N ALA A 656 -31.70 26.16 -54.45
CA ALA A 656 -33.16 26.05 -54.47
C ALA A 656 -33.85 27.41 -54.39
N LEU A 657 -33.34 28.34 -53.56
CA LEU A 657 -33.82 29.72 -53.47
C LEU A 657 -33.59 30.49 -54.78
N ALA A 658 -32.42 30.36 -55.40
CA ALA A 658 -32.13 30.99 -56.69
C ALA A 658 -33.06 30.47 -57.80
N ILE A 659 -33.31 29.15 -57.85
CA ILE A 659 -34.25 28.55 -58.80
C ILE A 659 -35.69 29.02 -58.53
N GLY A 660 -36.09 29.11 -57.26
CA GLY A 660 -37.39 29.63 -56.85
C GLY A 660 -37.61 31.09 -57.28
N VAL A 661 -36.60 31.95 -57.12
CA VAL A 661 -36.64 33.36 -57.55
C VAL A 661 -36.73 33.48 -59.07
N VAL A 662 -36.00 32.66 -59.83
CA VAL A 662 -36.07 32.63 -61.31
C VAL A 662 -37.45 32.18 -61.80
N LEU A 663 -38.05 31.18 -61.15
CA LEU A 663 -39.38 30.69 -61.48
C LEU A 663 -40.50 31.69 -61.13
N LEU A 664 -40.34 32.45 -60.03
CA LEU A 664 -41.24 33.54 -59.65
C LEU A 664 -41.11 34.76 -60.58
N ALA A 665 -39.89 35.08 -61.03
CA ALA A 665 -39.66 36.15 -62.01
C ALA A 665 -40.26 35.82 -63.39
N ARG A 666 -40.28 34.54 -63.78
CA ARG A 666 -40.94 34.07 -65.02
C ARG A 666 -42.46 34.00 -64.94
N ARG A 667 -43.05 34.07 -63.73
CA ARG A 667 -44.50 34.00 -63.52
C ARG A 667 -45.19 35.37 -63.39
N ARG A 668 -44.52 36.49 -63.66
CA ARG A 668 -45.23 37.78 -63.79
C ARG A 668 -45.97 37.83 -65.14
N PRO A 669 -47.31 37.84 -65.16
CA PRO A 669 -48.04 38.11 -66.38
C PRO A 669 -47.86 39.59 -66.75
N ARG A 670 -47.61 39.85 -68.04
CA ARG A 670 -47.67 41.19 -68.63
C ARG A 670 -49.07 41.77 -68.39
N ARG A 671 -49.12 42.93 -67.72
CA ARG A 671 -50.14 43.96 -67.95
C ARG A 671 -49.45 45.30 -67.95
#